data_AF-J9EXU6-F1
#
_entry.id   AF-J9EXU6-F1
#
_cell.length_a   1.000
_cell.length_b   1.000
_cell.length_c   1.000
_cell.angle_alpha   90.00
_cell.angle_beta   90.00
_cell.angle_gamma   90.00
#
_symmetry.space_group_name_H-M   'P 1'
#
loop_
_entity.id
_entity.type
_entity.pdbx_description
1 polymer ?
#
loop_
_entity_poly.entity_id
_entity_poly.type
_entity_poly.pdbx_seq_one_letter_code
_entity_poly.pdbx_strand_id
1 'polypeptide(L)'
;MPSLGRKQFRPSPCPVGLKPDDKVFYLPLTNEIFTSYDDFFQRQISLSSMVWTCSVTGKTGLTFEEALDSEKNAQETLKTYPPSFARPILYLVYKLSCRGRIEDLVNDIYFFVKDHFLLGEEVTYSGGRGRKDVIIKKVTYIDVENDVITNQHNDVKKPAIFMKRGELLIPPAERYMYDVLILDKHNGDAGNKVLERVSHQDLLRSKSLWARNMIRVFLKNSCITDHERLTVKKELLENFQLDSMSWNEVFAGPIAQFPRTPLMHRGPNGHSADDLDAQSTSDADFIDIVEKDKLHSRSKKASLEKDKKENDKKGESGKKTKKKERYNLFRCFNFQSLILHIAFLFFFFFFIKSLMTVQKIIVQIAEQQEELESLFEQARKVNIENLSHWEQDERLLSEAEIVELKQLIRQTKEKDREEKRLNKQRAKEMLLEWKKPRDDILCDDLQPLPQLAPLLLPLWMSDDDFGDYLYIFEFFQSFAELLPIKEVRGINQVKFGEIISAVRSRTPEQDSLFVQLMHILLKAKAERADEEDGDEANLSNKEEIPVDANDIDHKIYGPEIRQATILHEDIRLTHGNARHLPIDWMTLTEVMRLSLMTSGYYTGAPTHRFRLFSRGAIRCYEDEGFLFAKDNPQTMSILEKKSVFDLQPYERIALFKVVIQQLLSYHKFRSTSDERIISLLDVRKELKNLRNFDAAQEKEAREASLVREYEAEQLEELGEAARADFVKKEEPSKETITLINFVKGGNFVGRRDERLREVEQILMKGVSYAQMEADEIKKVRSLQVEHTTAAENDLLKLIYKIQ
;
A
#
# COMPACT_ATOMS: atom_id res chain seq x y z
N MET A 1 -23.08 -1.19 -27.54
CA MET A 1 -22.09 -0.26 -26.99
C MET A 1 -21.68 -0.78 -25.63
N PRO A 2 -20.39 -1.06 -25.42
CA PRO A 2 -19.83 -1.55 -24.17
C PRO A 2 -20.17 -0.65 -22.98
N SER A 3 -20.07 -1.21 -21.79
CA SER A 3 -20.35 -0.50 -20.55
C SER A 3 -19.10 -0.37 -19.68
N LEU A 4 -18.98 0.77 -19.01
CA LEU A 4 -17.95 1.09 -18.05
C LEU A 4 -18.66 1.37 -16.71
N GLY A 5 -18.33 0.63 -15.65
CA GLY A 5 -18.95 0.84 -14.33
C GLY A 5 -20.48 0.76 -14.33
N ARG A 6 -21.06 -0.23 -15.05
CA ARG A 6 -22.51 -0.43 -15.28
C ARG A 6 -23.23 0.67 -16.07
N LYS A 7 -22.52 1.71 -16.53
CA LYS A 7 -23.08 2.73 -17.43
C LYS A 7 -22.69 2.41 -18.86
N GLN A 8 -23.65 2.51 -19.78
CA GLN A 8 -23.35 2.34 -21.20
C GLN A 8 -22.48 3.50 -21.68
N PHE A 9 -21.39 3.18 -22.37
CA PHE A 9 -20.48 4.20 -22.88
C PHE A 9 -21.09 5.00 -24.01
N ARG A 10 -20.77 6.29 -23.99
CA ARG A 10 -21.17 7.25 -25.01
C ARG A 10 -19.94 8.08 -25.36
N PRO A 11 -19.54 8.13 -26.65
CA PRO A 11 -18.49 9.02 -27.11
C PRO A 11 -18.77 10.47 -26.73
N SER A 12 -17.72 11.21 -26.41
CA SER A 12 -17.78 12.65 -26.17
C SER A 12 -18.19 13.37 -27.47
N PRO A 13 -18.97 14.46 -27.38
CA PRO A 13 -19.34 15.24 -28.54
C PRO A 13 -18.12 15.92 -29.16
N CYS A 14 -18.19 16.18 -30.47
CA CYS A 14 -17.12 16.87 -31.20
C CYS A 14 -16.85 18.25 -30.56
N PRO A 15 -15.57 18.64 -30.35
CA PRO A 15 -15.22 19.95 -29.80
C PRO A 15 -15.78 21.11 -30.65
N VAL A 16 -16.37 22.11 -29.97
CA VAL A 16 -16.99 23.27 -30.63
C VAL A 16 -15.92 24.27 -31.06
N GLY A 17 -16.01 24.81 -32.29
CA GLY A 17 -15.15 25.89 -32.77
C GLY A 17 -13.95 25.47 -33.61
N LEU A 18 -13.87 24.21 -34.02
CA LEU A 18 -12.82 23.69 -34.91
C LEU A 18 -12.94 24.29 -36.33
N LYS A 19 -11.82 24.78 -36.86
CA LYS A 19 -11.69 25.16 -38.27
C LYS A 19 -11.24 23.96 -39.11
N PRO A 20 -11.51 23.94 -40.43
CA PRO A 20 -11.13 22.83 -41.31
C PRO A 20 -9.63 22.52 -41.34
N ASP A 21 -8.77 23.52 -41.08
CA ASP A 21 -7.31 23.39 -41.11
C ASP A 21 -6.69 23.11 -39.73
N ASP A 22 -7.51 23.02 -38.67
CA ASP A 22 -7.01 22.79 -37.32
C ASP A 22 -6.51 21.34 -37.17
N LYS A 23 -5.30 21.19 -36.63
CA LYS A 23 -4.73 19.87 -36.33
C LYS A 23 -5.37 19.32 -35.07
N VAL A 24 -5.93 18.12 -35.15
CA VAL A 24 -6.61 17.43 -34.06
C VAL A 24 -6.09 16.01 -33.91
N PHE A 25 -6.28 15.43 -32.73
CA PHE A 25 -6.04 14.02 -32.46
C PHE A 25 -7.35 13.26 -32.64
N TYR A 26 -7.35 12.29 -33.55
CA TYR A 26 -8.53 11.51 -33.89
C TYR A 26 -8.39 10.09 -33.35
N LEU A 27 -9.44 9.61 -32.68
CA LEU A 27 -9.50 8.27 -32.10
C LEU A 27 -10.46 7.40 -32.93
N PRO A 28 -9.96 6.51 -33.80
CA PRO A 28 -10.80 5.79 -34.76
C PRO A 28 -11.82 4.85 -34.13
N LEU A 29 -11.50 4.25 -32.97
CA LEU A 29 -12.35 3.25 -32.31
C LEU A 29 -13.67 3.83 -31.78
N THR A 30 -13.66 5.07 -31.30
CA THR A 30 -14.84 5.73 -30.73
C THR A 30 -15.35 6.89 -31.60
N ASN A 31 -14.68 7.17 -32.72
CA ASN A 31 -14.91 8.33 -33.58
C ASN A 31 -14.80 9.67 -32.81
N GLU A 32 -13.98 9.73 -31.77
CA GLU A 32 -13.78 10.93 -30.97
C GLU A 32 -12.66 11.81 -31.53
N ILE A 33 -12.81 13.12 -31.36
CA ILE A 33 -11.83 14.13 -31.77
C ILE A 33 -11.39 14.89 -30.52
N PHE A 34 -10.09 15.06 -30.35
CA PHE A 34 -9.47 15.74 -29.22
C PHE A 34 -8.55 16.86 -29.71
N THR A 35 -8.58 18.00 -29.03
CA THR A 35 -7.67 19.13 -29.27
C THR A 35 -6.42 19.07 -28.40
N SER A 36 -6.48 18.35 -27.27
CA SER A 36 -5.36 18.12 -26.35
C SER A 36 -4.79 16.72 -26.55
N TYR A 37 -3.46 16.60 -26.55
CA TYR A 37 -2.78 15.31 -26.60
C TYR A 37 -3.03 14.50 -25.33
N ASP A 38 -3.06 15.16 -24.16
CA ASP A 38 -3.21 14.49 -22.87
C ASP A 38 -4.60 13.83 -22.76
N ASP A 39 -5.66 14.51 -23.20
CA ASP A 39 -7.03 13.97 -23.22
C ASP A 39 -7.15 12.78 -24.18
N PHE A 40 -6.52 12.88 -25.35
CA PHE A 40 -6.45 11.78 -26.32
C PHE A 40 -5.72 10.58 -25.73
N PHE A 41 -4.57 10.80 -25.09
CA PHE A 41 -3.74 9.75 -24.51
C PHE A 41 -4.44 9.07 -23.32
N GLN A 42 -5.07 9.83 -22.43
CA GLN A 42 -5.89 9.27 -21.35
C GLN A 42 -7.05 8.43 -21.89
N ARG A 43 -7.72 8.90 -22.96
CA ARG A 43 -8.79 8.12 -23.60
C ARG A 43 -8.25 6.84 -24.21
N GLN A 44 -7.12 6.89 -24.91
CA GLN A 44 -6.45 5.72 -25.48
C GLN A 44 -6.13 4.68 -24.40
N ILE A 45 -5.57 5.12 -23.25
CA ILE A 45 -5.30 4.25 -22.10
C ILE A 45 -6.61 3.63 -21.59
N SER A 46 -7.65 4.43 -21.39
CA SER A 46 -8.95 3.96 -20.91
C SER A 46 -9.56 2.89 -21.82
N LEU A 47 -9.52 3.07 -23.14
CA LEU A 47 -10.02 2.07 -24.10
C LEU A 47 -9.18 0.79 -24.10
N SER A 48 -7.85 0.91 -23.91
CA SER A 48 -6.92 -0.24 -23.84
C SER A 48 -6.93 -0.96 -22.49
N SER A 49 -7.53 -0.36 -21.46
CA SER A 49 -7.63 -0.93 -20.11
C SER A 49 -8.74 -1.97 -20.04
N MET A 50 -8.55 -3.02 -19.23
CA MET A 50 -9.51 -4.12 -19.02
C MET A 50 -10.66 -3.78 -18.07
N VAL A 51 -11.25 -2.61 -18.22
CA VAL A 51 -12.32 -2.10 -17.33
C VAL A 51 -13.72 -2.22 -17.95
N TRP A 52 -13.81 -2.72 -19.19
CA TRP A 52 -15.04 -2.73 -19.97
C TRP A 52 -15.83 -4.01 -19.78
N THR A 53 -17.14 -3.86 -19.95
CA THR A 53 -18.10 -4.96 -19.87
C THR A 53 -18.93 -5.00 -21.14
N CYS A 54 -18.97 -6.17 -21.78
CA CYS A 54 -19.83 -6.42 -22.94
C CYS A 54 -21.29 -6.31 -22.51
N SER A 55 -22.05 -5.39 -23.12
CA SER A 55 -23.46 -5.16 -22.73
C SER A 55 -24.35 -6.37 -23.06
N VAL A 56 -24.05 -7.08 -24.16
CA VAL A 56 -24.82 -8.22 -24.66
C VAL A 56 -24.55 -9.49 -23.84
N THR A 57 -23.29 -9.84 -23.59
CA THR A 57 -22.93 -11.08 -22.86
C THR A 57 -22.83 -10.89 -21.35
N GLY A 58 -22.49 -9.68 -20.89
CA GLY A 58 -22.17 -9.39 -19.49
C GLY A 58 -20.77 -9.80 -19.06
N LYS A 59 -19.91 -10.25 -19.97
CA LYS A 59 -18.50 -10.50 -19.66
C LYS A 59 -17.82 -9.18 -19.28
N THR A 60 -17.23 -9.15 -18.10
CA THR A 60 -16.47 -8.03 -17.52
C THR A 60 -14.97 -8.25 -17.77
N GLY A 61 -14.16 -7.21 -17.55
CA GLY A 61 -12.69 -7.34 -17.66
C GLY A 61 -12.19 -7.34 -19.10
N LEU A 62 -12.90 -6.70 -20.02
CA LEU A 62 -12.53 -6.61 -21.43
C LEU A 62 -11.91 -5.24 -21.73
N THR A 63 -11.14 -5.13 -22.80
CA THR A 63 -10.86 -3.82 -23.43
C THR A 63 -12.10 -3.34 -24.18
N PHE A 64 -12.12 -2.08 -24.61
CA PHE A 64 -13.26 -1.54 -25.34
C PHE A 64 -13.52 -2.30 -26.65
N GLU A 65 -12.45 -2.59 -27.40
CA GLU A 65 -12.50 -3.29 -28.68
C GLU A 65 -12.98 -4.74 -28.52
N GLU A 66 -12.45 -5.46 -27.55
CA GLU A 66 -12.90 -6.83 -27.27
C GLU A 66 -14.35 -6.89 -26.77
N ALA A 67 -14.78 -5.86 -26.02
CA ALA A 67 -16.17 -5.74 -25.64
C ALA A 67 -17.05 -5.53 -26.88
N LEU A 68 -16.61 -4.75 -27.87
CA LEU A 68 -17.32 -4.59 -29.17
C LEU A 68 -17.37 -5.90 -29.96
N ASP A 69 -16.25 -6.62 -30.07
CA ASP A 69 -16.22 -7.91 -30.76
C ASP A 69 -17.08 -8.95 -30.06
N SER A 70 -17.03 -9.00 -28.72
CA SER A 70 -17.92 -9.85 -27.94
C SER A 70 -19.39 -9.47 -28.12
N GLU A 71 -19.72 -8.18 -28.30
CA GLU A 71 -21.09 -7.75 -28.60
C GLU A 71 -21.52 -8.20 -29.99
N LYS A 72 -20.65 -8.03 -30.99
CA LYS A 72 -20.92 -8.42 -32.38
C LYS A 72 -21.12 -9.94 -32.51
N ASN A 73 -20.19 -10.74 -31.98
CA ASN A 73 -20.27 -12.19 -32.01
C ASN A 73 -21.52 -12.70 -31.28
N ALA A 74 -21.86 -12.11 -30.14
CA ALA A 74 -23.07 -12.48 -29.41
C ALA A 74 -24.33 -12.11 -30.18
N GLN A 75 -24.38 -10.95 -30.85
CA GLN A 75 -25.51 -10.57 -31.70
C GLN A 75 -25.67 -11.50 -32.90
N GLU A 76 -24.59 -11.87 -33.57
CA GLU A 76 -24.62 -12.85 -34.67
C GLU A 76 -25.14 -14.20 -34.19
N THR A 77 -24.63 -14.67 -33.04
CA THR A 77 -25.08 -15.95 -32.46
C THR A 77 -26.56 -15.92 -32.08
N LEU A 78 -27.04 -14.81 -31.52
CA LEU A 78 -28.46 -14.62 -31.19
C LEU A 78 -29.35 -14.59 -32.45
N LYS A 79 -28.88 -14.01 -33.56
CA LYS A 79 -29.60 -14.02 -34.84
C LYS A 79 -29.71 -15.43 -35.42
N THR A 80 -28.67 -16.24 -35.27
CA THR A 80 -28.64 -17.64 -35.74
C THR A 80 -29.29 -18.63 -34.77
N TYR A 81 -29.79 -18.18 -33.62
CA TYR A 81 -30.34 -19.08 -32.60
C TYR A 81 -31.63 -19.75 -33.10
N PRO A 82 -31.71 -21.09 -33.17
CA PRO A 82 -32.83 -21.78 -33.82
C PRO A 82 -34.18 -21.47 -33.15
N PRO A 83 -35.20 -21.04 -33.92
CA PRO A 83 -36.54 -20.77 -33.38
C PRO A 83 -37.17 -21.99 -32.70
N SER A 84 -36.88 -23.20 -33.17
CA SER A 84 -37.32 -24.47 -32.57
C SER A 84 -36.81 -24.69 -31.15
N PHE A 85 -35.72 -24.02 -30.76
CA PHE A 85 -35.15 -24.08 -29.42
C PHE A 85 -35.45 -22.81 -28.61
N ALA A 86 -35.43 -21.64 -29.26
CA ALA A 86 -35.75 -20.34 -28.67
C ALA A 86 -37.19 -20.29 -28.13
N ARG A 87 -38.17 -20.73 -28.95
CA ARG A 87 -39.60 -20.62 -28.63
C ARG A 87 -39.99 -21.45 -27.40
N PRO A 88 -39.61 -22.74 -27.28
CA PRO A 88 -39.75 -23.51 -26.04
C PRO A 88 -39.15 -22.84 -24.80
N ILE A 89 -37.91 -22.34 -24.88
CA ILE A 89 -37.25 -21.71 -23.73
C ILE A 89 -38.04 -20.50 -23.25
N LEU A 90 -38.48 -19.64 -24.17
CA LEU A 90 -39.30 -18.48 -23.82
C LEU A 90 -40.65 -18.88 -23.22
N TYR A 91 -41.27 -19.97 -23.69
CA TYR A 91 -42.49 -20.52 -23.10
C TYR A 91 -42.27 -20.96 -21.64
N LEU A 92 -41.17 -21.68 -21.35
CA LEU A 92 -40.81 -22.11 -19.99
C LEU A 92 -40.66 -20.91 -19.05
N VAL A 93 -39.97 -19.86 -19.51
CA VAL A 93 -39.79 -18.62 -18.73
C VAL A 93 -41.13 -17.91 -18.51
N TYR A 94 -41.94 -17.77 -19.55
CA TYR A 94 -43.17 -16.99 -19.51
C TYR A 94 -44.30 -17.66 -18.71
N LYS A 95 -44.54 -18.95 -18.94
CA LYS A 95 -45.68 -19.68 -18.36
C LYS A 95 -45.34 -20.45 -17.08
N LEU A 96 -44.10 -20.94 -16.94
CA LEU A 96 -43.76 -21.91 -15.88
C LEU A 96 -42.80 -21.37 -14.82
N SER A 97 -41.94 -20.40 -15.12
CA SER A 97 -40.91 -19.90 -14.19
C SER A 97 -41.32 -18.66 -13.39
N CYS A 98 -40.83 -18.58 -12.15
CA CYS A 98 -40.87 -17.39 -11.29
C CYS A 98 -39.52 -17.16 -10.58
N ARG A 99 -38.41 -17.18 -11.34
CA ARG A 99 -37.07 -16.88 -10.83
C ARG A 99 -36.76 -15.39 -10.87
N GLY A 100 -36.24 -14.87 -9.76
CA GLY A 100 -35.77 -13.49 -9.64
C GLY A 100 -34.33 -13.26 -10.12
N ARG A 101 -33.47 -14.28 -10.07
CA ARG A 101 -32.07 -14.21 -10.50
C ARG A 101 -31.85 -14.94 -11.82
N ILE A 102 -31.04 -14.36 -12.69
CA ILE A 102 -30.76 -14.94 -14.01
C ILE A 102 -29.98 -16.26 -13.93
N GLU A 103 -29.05 -16.41 -12.99
CA GLU A 103 -28.29 -17.66 -12.83
C GLU A 103 -29.16 -18.84 -12.41
N ASP A 104 -30.13 -18.60 -11.51
CA ASP A 104 -31.09 -19.63 -11.08
C ASP A 104 -31.96 -20.08 -12.27
N LEU A 105 -32.41 -19.12 -13.09
CA LEU A 105 -33.18 -19.40 -14.30
C LEU A 105 -32.36 -20.16 -15.36
N VAL A 106 -31.10 -19.78 -15.57
CA VAL A 106 -30.17 -20.48 -16.48
C VAL A 106 -29.98 -21.92 -16.04
N ASN A 107 -29.82 -22.16 -14.74
CA ASN A 107 -29.64 -23.51 -14.21
C ASN A 107 -30.90 -24.37 -14.39
N ASP A 108 -32.08 -23.85 -14.07
CA ASP A 108 -33.32 -24.61 -14.26
C ASP A 108 -33.52 -24.98 -15.74
N ILE A 109 -33.34 -24.02 -16.65
CA ILE A 109 -33.49 -24.28 -18.10
C ILE A 109 -32.40 -25.26 -18.57
N TYR A 110 -31.16 -25.10 -18.12
CA TYR A 110 -30.07 -26.02 -18.45
C TYR A 110 -30.39 -27.45 -18.02
N PHE A 111 -30.83 -27.67 -16.78
CA PHE A 111 -31.16 -29.00 -16.28
C PHE A 111 -32.39 -29.59 -16.97
N PHE A 112 -33.36 -28.77 -17.35
CA PHE A 112 -34.48 -29.20 -18.17
C PHE A 112 -34.01 -29.67 -19.55
N VAL A 113 -33.27 -28.84 -20.30
CA VAL A 113 -32.91 -29.21 -21.67
C VAL A 113 -31.84 -30.31 -21.70
N LYS A 114 -30.94 -30.41 -20.72
CA LYS A 114 -29.77 -31.31 -20.74
C LYS A 114 -30.09 -32.71 -21.24
N ASP A 115 -31.13 -33.34 -20.68
CA ASP A 115 -31.48 -34.74 -20.95
C ASP A 115 -32.88 -34.90 -21.59
N HIS A 116 -33.63 -33.80 -21.83
CA HIS A 116 -34.95 -33.80 -22.47
C HIS A 116 -34.92 -33.06 -23.82
N PHE A 117 -35.38 -33.71 -24.90
CA PHE A 117 -35.33 -33.17 -26.27
C PHE A 117 -36.66 -32.52 -26.69
N LEU A 118 -36.59 -31.32 -27.27
CA LEU A 118 -37.77 -30.50 -27.53
C LEU A 118 -38.46 -30.87 -28.85
N LEU A 119 -39.78 -30.68 -28.93
CA LEU A 119 -40.51 -30.90 -30.18
C LEU A 119 -40.02 -29.94 -31.28
N GLY A 120 -39.76 -30.47 -32.48
CA GLY A 120 -39.23 -29.71 -33.61
C GLY A 120 -37.75 -29.39 -33.53
N GLU A 121 -37.04 -29.87 -32.51
CA GLU A 121 -35.60 -29.70 -32.36
C GLU A 121 -34.81 -30.61 -33.33
N GLU A 122 -33.72 -30.08 -33.91
CA GLU A 122 -32.78 -30.84 -34.75
C GLU A 122 -31.66 -31.43 -33.88
N VAL A 123 -31.49 -32.75 -33.94
CA VAL A 123 -30.52 -33.51 -33.13
C VAL A 123 -29.84 -34.59 -33.96
N THR A 124 -28.73 -35.13 -33.48
CA THR A 124 -28.05 -36.24 -34.15
C THR A 124 -28.41 -37.56 -33.47
N TYR A 125 -28.93 -38.53 -34.23
CA TYR A 125 -29.16 -39.90 -33.79
C TYR A 125 -27.90 -40.76 -33.95
N SER A 126 -27.53 -41.50 -32.90
CA SER A 126 -26.34 -42.36 -32.85
C SER A 126 -26.60 -43.83 -32.49
N GLY A 127 -27.86 -44.26 -32.33
CA GLY A 127 -28.21 -45.64 -31.94
C GLY A 127 -28.06 -46.72 -33.02
N GLY A 128 -27.52 -46.38 -34.20
CA GLY A 128 -27.41 -47.30 -35.35
C GLY A 128 -26.04 -47.27 -36.05
N ARG A 129 -25.95 -47.88 -37.25
CA ARG A 129 -24.74 -47.80 -38.09
C ARG A 129 -24.59 -46.39 -38.67
N GLY A 130 -23.79 -45.56 -38.01
CA GLY A 130 -23.48 -44.18 -38.40
C GLY A 130 -24.38 -43.13 -37.73
N ARG A 131 -23.94 -41.87 -37.77
CA ARG A 131 -24.67 -40.71 -37.23
C ARG A 131 -25.63 -40.16 -38.29
N LYS A 132 -26.85 -39.81 -37.89
CA LYS A 132 -27.87 -39.21 -38.78
C LYS A 132 -28.46 -37.96 -38.15
N ASP A 133 -28.65 -36.91 -38.94
CA ASP A 133 -29.38 -35.72 -38.49
C ASP A 133 -30.88 -36.03 -38.50
N VAL A 134 -31.57 -35.73 -37.41
CA VAL A 134 -32.99 -36.03 -37.22
C VAL A 134 -33.73 -34.86 -36.57
N ILE A 135 -35.05 -34.80 -36.78
CA ILE A 135 -35.94 -33.83 -36.11
C ILE A 135 -36.87 -34.56 -35.15
N ILE A 136 -37.00 -34.08 -33.92
CA ILE A 136 -37.97 -34.62 -32.95
C ILE A 136 -39.40 -34.30 -33.42
N LYS A 137 -40.20 -35.32 -33.74
CA LYS A 137 -41.59 -35.15 -34.17
C LYS A 137 -42.59 -35.36 -33.05
N LYS A 138 -42.32 -36.30 -32.15
CA LYS A 138 -43.21 -36.63 -31.05
C LYS A 138 -42.41 -37.04 -29.82
N VAL A 139 -42.90 -36.63 -28.65
CA VAL A 139 -42.42 -37.09 -27.35
C VAL A 139 -43.55 -37.87 -26.70
N THR A 140 -43.25 -39.05 -26.16
CA THR A 140 -44.22 -39.90 -25.47
C THR A 140 -43.72 -40.18 -24.06
N TYR A 141 -44.56 -39.90 -23.05
CA TYR A 141 -44.29 -40.22 -21.65
C TYR A 141 -44.83 -41.61 -21.31
N ILE A 142 -44.03 -42.43 -20.63
CA ILE A 142 -44.41 -43.77 -20.18
C ILE A 142 -44.72 -43.70 -18.68
N ASP A 143 -45.98 -43.83 -18.33
CA ASP A 143 -46.41 -43.98 -16.94
C ASP A 143 -46.41 -45.47 -16.56
N VAL A 144 -45.77 -45.82 -15.45
CA VAL A 144 -45.76 -47.19 -14.94
C VAL A 144 -46.68 -47.22 -13.74
N GLU A 145 -47.90 -47.75 -13.92
CA GLU A 145 -48.79 -48.06 -12.80
C GLU A 145 -48.23 -49.26 -12.02
N ASN A 146 -47.78 -49.02 -10.77
CA ASN A 146 -47.89 -49.86 -9.56
C ASN A 146 -46.69 -49.72 -8.62
N ASP A 147 -46.93 -49.10 -7.46
CA ASP A 147 -46.29 -49.48 -6.19
C ASP A 147 -47.27 -49.16 -5.04
N VAL A 148 -48.30 -50.00 -4.93
CA VAL A 148 -49.24 -50.02 -3.79
C VAL A 148 -49.49 -51.46 -3.35
N ILE A 149 -49.10 -51.73 -2.09
CA ILE A 149 -49.47 -52.83 -1.16
C ILE A 149 -48.49 -54.03 -1.05
N THR A 150 -47.72 -54.05 0.05
CA THR A 150 -47.89 -55.04 1.13
C THR A 150 -47.10 -54.63 2.39
N ASN A 151 -47.80 -54.16 3.42
CA ASN A 151 -47.75 -54.68 4.80
C ASN A 151 -48.37 -53.68 5.78
N GLN A 152 -49.46 -54.13 6.39
CA GLN A 152 -50.13 -53.46 7.50
C GLN A 152 -49.37 -53.80 8.80
N HIS A 153 -48.84 -52.79 9.49
CA HIS A 153 -49.05 -52.60 10.94
C HIS A 153 -48.41 -51.29 11.43
N ASN A 154 -49.25 -50.51 12.12
CA ASN A 154 -49.00 -49.50 13.16
C ASN A 154 -48.03 -48.33 12.90
N ASP A 155 -48.61 -47.14 12.99
CA ASP A 155 -48.05 -45.85 13.41
C ASP A 155 -46.75 -45.31 12.78
N VAL A 156 -46.92 -44.12 12.18
CA VAL A 156 -45.90 -43.06 12.01
C VAL A 156 -44.68 -43.44 11.15
N LYS A 157 -44.80 -43.18 9.84
CA LYS A 157 -43.88 -42.36 9.01
C LYS A 157 -44.21 -42.56 7.53
N LYS A 158 -44.77 -41.53 6.88
CA LYS A 158 -44.66 -41.39 5.42
C LYS A 158 -43.16 -41.31 5.09
N PRO A 159 -42.64 -42.04 4.10
CA PRO A 159 -41.23 -41.92 3.74
C PRO A 159 -40.99 -40.51 3.23
N ALA A 160 -40.18 -39.76 3.97
CA ALA A 160 -39.72 -38.45 3.58
C ALA A 160 -38.82 -38.62 2.35
N ILE A 161 -39.33 -38.29 1.16
CA ILE A 161 -38.46 -37.76 0.11
C ILE A 161 -37.97 -36.44 0.66
N PHE A 162 -36.72 -36.39 1.08
CA PHE A 162 -36.04 -35.17 1.49
C PHE A 162 -35.85 -34.29 0.24
N MET A 163 -36.90 -33.57 -0.16
CA MET A 163 -36.86 -32.62 -1.27
C MET A 163 -36.25 -31.31 -0.75
N LYS A 164 -35.07 -30.94 -1.25
CA LYS A 164 -34.53 -29.60 -1.01
C LYS A 164 -35.49 -28.57 -1.61
N ARG A 165 -35.94 -27.61 -0.81
CA ARG A 165 -36.67 -26.43 -1.30
C ARG A 165 -35.83 -25.74 -2.40
N GLY A 166 -36.33 -25.69 -3.64
CA GLY A 166 -35.73 -24.85 -4.68
C GLY A 166 -35.22 -25.54 -5.96
N GLU A 167 -35.50 -26.82 -6.19
CA GLU A 167 -35.06 -27.57 -7.39
C GLU A 167 -36.20 -27.83 -8.40
N LEU A 168 -35.87 -27.81 -9.69
CA LEU A 168 -36.79 -28.10 -10.81
C LEU A 168 -37.34 -29.53 -10.69
N LEU A 169 -38.66 -29.68 -10.73
CA LEU A 169 -39.32 -30.99 -10.71
C LEU A 169 -39.79 -31.38 -12.12
N ILE A 170 -39.16 -32.41 -12.67
CA ILE A 170 -39.52 -33.06 -13.92
C ILE A 170 -39.23 -34.56 -13.82
N PRO A 171 -40.06 -35.45 -14.40
CA PRO A 171 -39.73 -36.87 -14.47
C PRO A 171 -38.37 -37.12 -15.16
N PRO A 172 -37.63 -38.16 -14.73
CA PRO A 172 -36.35 -38.54 -15.33
C PRO A 172 -36.47 -38.81 -16.85
N ALA A 173 -35.37 -38.58 -17.59
CA ALA A 173 -35.34 -38.69 -19.05
C ALA A 173 -35.68 -40.11 -19.56
N GLU A 174 -35.44 -41.14 -18.75
CA GLU A 174 -35.72 -42.55 -19.06
C GLU A 174 -37.23 -42.84 -19.19
N ARG A 175 -38.09 -41.95 -18.68
CA ARG A 175 -39.55 -42.04 -18.78
C ARG A 175 -40.09 -41.53 -20.13
N TYR A 176 -39.22 -41.05 -21.02
CA TYR A 176 -39.60 -40.44 -22.29
C TYR A 176 -39.01 -41.18 -23.49
N MET A 177 -39.84 -41.34 -24.51
CA MET A 177 -39.47 -41.91 -25.80
C MET A 177 -39.77 -40.93 -26.92
N TYR A 178 -38.93 -40.94 -27.97
CA TYR A 178 -38.97 -39.97 -29.05
C TYR A 178 -39.26 -40.65 -30.40
N ASP A 179 -40.18 -40.07 -31.18
CA ASP A 179 -40.30 -40.40 -32.59
C ASP A 179 -39.57 -39.31 -33.40
N VAL A 180 -38.58 -39.73 -34.20
CA VAL A 180 -37.66 -38.81 -34.89
C VAL A 180 -37.72 -39.00 -36.41
N LEU A 181 -37.69 -37.89 -37.14
CA LEU A 181 -37.69 -37.86 -38.59
C LEU A 181 -36.25 -37.73 -39.11
N ILE A 182 -35.77 -38.66 -39.93
CA ILE A 182 -34.43 -38.58 -40.53
C ILE A 182 -34.37 -37.50 -41.61
N LEU A 183 -33.34 -36.65 -41.56
CA LEU A 183 -33.02 -35.64 -42.56
C LEU A 183 -32.01 -36.20 -43.58
N ASP A 184 -32.47 -36.55 -44.79
CA ASP A 184 -31.58 -36.95 -45.88
C ASP A 184 -31.13 -35.72 -46.68
N LYS A 185 -29.86 -35.32 -46.53
CA LYS A 185 -29.29 -34.15 -47.23
C LYS A 185 -29.09 -34.35 -48.76
N HIS A 186 -29.36 -35.55 -49.27
CA HIS A 186 -29.08 -35.93 -50.68
C HIS A 186 -30.31 -36.32 -51.52
N ASN A 187 -31.51 -36.44 -50.93
CA ASN A 187 -32.73 -36.74 -51.70
C ASN A 187 -33.82 -35.73 -51.33
N GLY A 188 -34.23 -34.92 -52.31
CA GLY A 188 -35.43 -34.10 -52.21
C GLY A 188 -36.67 -34.98 -52.05
N ASP A 189 -37.30 -34.88 -50.89
CA ASP A 189 -38.74 -35.05 -50.63
C ASP A 189 -39.41 -36.43 -50.86
N ALA A 190 -38.66 -37.48 -51.19
CA ALA A 190 -39.23 -38.83 -51.38
C ALA A 190 -38.57 -39.90 -50.49
N GLY A 191 -38.86 -39.84 -49.18
CA GLY A 191 -38.57 -40.94 -48.27
C GLY A 191 -38.12 -40.58 -46.86
N ASN A 192 -38.73 -39.59 -46.21
CA ASN A 192 -38.40 -39.30 -44.81
C ASN A 192 -38.83 -40.47 -43.91
N LYS A 193 -37.87 -41.33 -43.53
CA LYS A 193 -38.11 -42.45 -42.62
C LYS A 193 -38.25 -41.90 -41.20
N VAL A 194 -39.35 -42.28 -40.54
CA VAL A 194 -39.56 -42.02 -39.10
C VAL A 194 -38.98 -43.19 -38.32
N LEU A 195 -38.15 -42.90 -37.32
CA LEU A 195 -37.72 -43.86 -36.31
C LEU A 195 -38.60 -43.65 -35.07
N GLU A 196 -39.35 -44.69 -34.70
CA GLU A 196 -40.23 -44.66 -33.54
C GLU A 196 -39.52 -45.19 -32.30
N ARG A 197 -39.94 -44.72 -31.11
CA ARG A 197 -39.47 -45.22 -29.81
C ARG A 197 -37.95 -45.16 -29.64
N VAL A 198 -37.35 -44.03 -29.99
CA VAL A 198 -35.93 -43.76 -29.75
C VAL A 198 -35.70 -43.33 -28.30
N SER A 199 -34.67 -43.88 -27.66
CA SER A 199 -34.26 -43.52 -26.30
C SER A 199 -33.47 -42.20 -26.29
N HIS A 200 -33.56 -41.44 -25.19
CA HIS A 200 -32.77 -40.22 -25.00
C HIS A 200 -31.24 -40.47 -25.10
N GLN A 201 -30.78 -41.68 -24.77
CA GLN A 201 -29.36 -42.07 -24.82
C GLN A 201 -28.81 -42.16 -26.25
N ASP A 202 -29.70 -42.35 -27.23
CA ASP A 202 -29.33 -42.48 -28.64
C ASP A 202 -29.37 -41.14 -29.39
N LEU A 203 -29.70 -40.04 -28.70
CA LEU A 203 -29.84 -38.70 -29.25
C LEU A 203 -28.74 -37.78 -28.71
N LEU A 204 -28.18 -36.97 -29.60
CA LEU A 204 -27.09 -36.04 -29.30
C LEU A 204 -27.48 -34.63 -29.75
N ARG A 205 -27.47 -33.68 -28.82
CA ARG A 205 -27.67 -32.25 -29.10
C ARG A 205 -26.34 -31.53 -29.28
N SER A 206 -26.26 -30.64 -30.27
CA SER A 206 -25.09 -29.75 -30.41
C SER A 206 -24.87 -28.93 -29.15
N LYS A 207 -23.68 -29.02 -28.55
CA LYS A 207 -23.30 -28.28 -27.33
C LYS A 207 -23.42 -26.75 -27.48
N SER A 208 -23.39 -26.23 -28.71
CA SER A 208 -23.51 -24.79 -29.01
C SER A 208 -24.90 -24.20 -28.73
N LEU A 209 -25.95 -25.02 -28.54
CA LEU A 209 -27.32 -24.52 -28.34
C LEU A 209 -27.75 -24.41 -26.87
N TRP A 210 -27.31 -25.36 -26.04
CA TRP A 210 -27.82 -25.58 -24.68
C TRP A 210 -26.78 -25.38 -23.58
N ALA A 211 -25.55 -24.98 -23.93
CA ALA A 211 -24.54 -24.61 -22.94
C ALA A 211 -25.04 -23.46 -22.04
N ARG A 212 -24.71 -23.50 -20.74
CA ARG A 212 -25.14 -22.48 -19.76
C ARG A 212 -24.83 -21.05 -20.21
N ASN A 213 -23.66 -20.83 -20.79
CA ASN A 213 -23.26 -19.51 -21.30
C ASN A 213 -24.18 -19.04 -22.44
N MET A 214 -24.61 -19.94 -23.32
CA MET A 214 -25.52 -19.61 -24.42
C MET A 214 -26.94 -19.32 -23.94
N ILE A 215 -27.46 -20.15 -23.03
CA ILE A 215 -28.75 -19.90 -22.37
C ILE A 215 -28.71 -18.56 -21.63
N ARG A 216 -27.62 -18.25 -20.91
CA ARG A 216 -27.43 -16.98 -20.21
C ARG A 216 -27.50 -15.78 -21.17
N VAL A 217 -26.75 -15.83 -22.28
CA VAL A 217 -26.75 -14.76 -23.30
C VAL A 217 -28.14 -14.59 -23.92
N PHE A 218 -28.80 -15.70 -24.28
CA PHE A 218 -30.16 -15.68 -24.82
C PHE A 218 -31.17 -15.06 -23.85
N LEU A 219 -31.21 -15.52 -22.61
CA LEU A 219 -32.13 -15.01 -21.58
C LEU A 219 -31.84 -13.55 -21.22
N LYS A 220 -30.57 -13.15 -21.12
CA LYS A 220 -30.21 -11.75 -20.82
C LYS A 220 -30.72 -10.79 -21.90
N ASN A 221 -30.76 -11.23 -23.15
CA ASN A 221 -31.22 -10.41 -24.27
C ASN A 221 -32.73 -10.56 -24.54
N SER A 222 -33.38 -11.59 -24.00
CA SER A 222 -34.81 -11.89 -24.24
C SER A 222 -35.72 -11.58 -23.05
N CYS A 223 -35.16 -11.45 -21.85
CA CYS A 223 -35.90 -11.21 -20.61
C CYS A 223 -35.62 -9.82 -20.03
N ILE A 224 -36.58 -9.31 -19.27
CA ILE A 224 -36.49 -8.10 -18.46
C ILE A 224 -36.84 -8.46 -17.02
N THR A 225 -36.33 -7.67 -16.08
CA THR A 225 -36.69 -7.82 -14.67
C THR A 225 -37.93 -6.98 -14.41
N ASP A 226 -39.04 -7.65 -14.12
CA ASP A 226 -40.20 -7.03 -13.47
C ASP A 226 -40.02 -7.16 -11.96
N HIS A 227 -40.57 -6.26 -11.14
CA HIS A 227 -40.23 -6.02 -9.72
C HIS A 227 -40.09 -7.27 -8.83
N GLU A 228 -40.67 -8.40 -9.22
CA GLU A 228 -40.61 -9.68 -8.50
C GLU A 228 -40.00 -10.85 -9.28
N ARG A 229 -39.85 -10.80 -10.62
CA ARG A 229 -39.35 -11.94 -11.43
C ARG A 229 -38.80 -11.53 -12.80
N LEU A 230 -37.98 -12.40 -13.40
CA LEU A 230 -37.61 -12.30 -14.81
C LEU A 230 -38.80 -12.67 -15.71
N THR A 231 -39.19 -11.77 -16.60
CA THR A 231 -40.27 -11.95 -17.58
C THR A 231 -39.73 -11.76 -19.00
N VAL A 232 -40.39 -12.39 -19.99
CA VAL A 232 -40.00 -12.25 -21.41
C VAL A 232 -40.39 -10.86 -21.92
N LYS A 233 -39.53 -10.24 -22.74
CA LYS A 233 -39.80 -8.95 -23.40
C LYS A 233 -41.10 -9.01 -24.21
N LYS A 234 -41.92 -7.96 -24.12
CA LYS A 234 -43.23 -7.88 -24.80
C LYS A 234 -43.15 -8.12 -26.31
N GLU A 235 -42.13 -7.57 -26.97
CA GLU A 235 -41.87 -7.77 -28.41
C GLU A 235 -41.75 -9.24 -28.80
N LEU A 236 -41.19 -10.08 -27.91
CA LEU A 236 -41.00 -11.51 -28.18
C LEU A 236 -42.25 -12.34 -27.89
N LEU A 237 -43.19 -11.85 -27.07
CA LEU A 237 -44.45 -12.54 -26.79
C LEU A 237 -45.31 -12.63 -28.05
N GLU A 238 -45.41 -11.52 -28.79
CA GLU A 238 -46.15 -11.43 -30.05
C GLU A 238 -45.45 -12.20 -31.17
N ASN A 239 -44.13 -11.99 -31.35
CA ASN A 239 -43.35 -12.62 -32.41
C ASN A 239 -43.34 -14.16 -32.33
N PHE A 240 -43.33 -14.73 -31.12
CA PHE A 240 -43.31 -16.17 -30.90
C PHE A 240 -44.68 -16.77 -30.53
N GLN A 241 -45.74 -15.95 -30.50
CA GLN A 241 -47.12 -16.35 -30.18
C GLN A 241 -47.20 -17.18 -28.88
N LEU A 242 -46.55 -16.71 -27.83
CA LEU A 242 -46.38 -17.47 -26.57
C LEU A 242 -47.64 -17.51 -25.71
N ASP A 243 -48.60 -16.61 -25.95
CA ASP A 243 -49.85 -16.56 -25.18
C ASP A 243 -50.77 -17.75 -25.44
N SER A 244 -50.87 -18.17 -26.71
CA SER A 244 -51.70 -19.28 -27.19
C SER A 244 -51.00 -20.63 -27.20
N MET A 245 -49.69 -20.66 -26.93
CA MET A 245 -48.89 -21.89 -26.94
C MET A 245 -49.26 -22.81 -25.77
N SER A 246 -49.32 -24.11 -26.02
CA SER A 246 -49.59 -25.14 -24.99
C SER A 246 -48.36 -25.98 -24.66
N TRP A 247 -48.36 -26.66 -23.50
CA TRP A 247 -47.26 -27.55 -23.09
C TRP A 247 -46.99 -28.66 -24.13
N ASN A 248 -48.03 -29.19 -24.76
CA ASN A 248 -47.95 -30.26 -25.75
C ASN A 248 -47.28 -29.83 -27.07
N GLU A 249 -47.13 -28.53 -27.32
CA GLU A 249 -46.37 -27.98 -28.45
C GLU A 249 -44.87 -27.83 -28.14
N VAL A 250 -44.50 -27.91 -26.86
CA VAL A 250 -43.12 -27.77 -26.38
C VAL A 250 -42.53 -29.13 -26.02
N PHE A 251 -43.27 -29.95 -25.26
CA PHE A 251 -42.86 -31.25 -24.75
C PHE A 251 -44.08 -32.14 -24.48
N ALA A 252 -43.91 -33.31 -23.85
CA ALA A 252 -45.03 -34.19 -23.48
C ALA A 252 -44.93 -34.68 -22.04
N GLY A 253 -46.01 -35.29 -21.52
CA GLY A 253 -46.07 -35.80 -20.15
C GLY A 253 -46.37 -34.71 -19.10
N PRO A 254 -46.10 -34.99 -17.80
CA PRO A 254 -46.36 -34.04 -16.71
C PRO A 254 -45.69 -32.68 -16.93
N ILE A 255 -46.39 -31.59 -16.62
CA ILE A 255 -45.87 -30.22 -16.75
C ILE A 255 -44.70 -30.03 -15.78
N ALA A 256 -43.57 -29.54 -16.28
CA ALA A 256 -42.41 -29.22 -15.45
C ALA A 256 -42.74 -28.13 -14.41
N GLN A 257 -42.40 -28.38 -13.15
CA GLN A 257 -42.63 -27.42 -12.06
C GLN A 257 -41.33 -26.69 -11.73
N PHE A 258 -41.24 -25.44 -12.17
CA PHE A 258 -40.10 -24.58 -11.86
C PHE A 258 -40.22 -24.00 -10.44
N PRO A 259 -39.11 -23.88 -9.71
CA PRO A 259 -39.13 -23.30 -8.37
C PRO A 259 -39.51 -21.83 -8.39
N ARG A 260 -40.31 -21.43 -7.42
CA ARG A 260 -40.73 -20.03 -7.24
C ARG A 260 -39.82 -19.35 -6.23
N THR A 261 -38.97 -18.45 -6.72
CA THR A 261 -38.06 -17.63 -5.89
C THR A 261 -38.04 -16.21 -6.43
N PRO A 262 -39.05 -15.39 -6.09
CA PRO A 262 -39.09 -14.00 -6.54
C PRO A 262 -37.97 -13.15 -5.92
N LEU A 263 -37.66 -12.00 -6.53
CA LEU A 263 -36.69 -11.03 -6.01
C LEU A 263 -37.14 -10.54 -4.61
N MET A 264 -36.38 -10.86 -3.56
CA MET A 264 -36.66 -10.34 -2.22
C MET A 264 -36.28 -8.85 -2.14
N HIS A 265 -37.25 -8.00 -1.78
CA HIS A 265 -36.99 -6.59 -1.45
C HIS A 265 -36.19 -6.53 -0.15
N ARG A 266 -34.92 -6.14 -0.20
CA ARG A 266 -34.20 -5.73 1.01
C ARG A 266 -34.73 -4.34 1.40
N GLY A 267 -35.63 -4.31 2.37
CA GLY A 267 -36.09 -3.07 2.98
C GLY A 267 -34.99 -2.39 3.81
N PRO A 268 -35.03 -1.06 3.94
CA PRO A 268 -34.00 -0.27 4.61
C PRO A 268 -34.16 -0.35 6.13
N ASN A 269 -33.09 -0.68 6.86
CA ASN A 269 -32.97 -0.38 8.28
C ASN A 269 -31.50 -0.09 8.62
N GLY A 270 -31.18 1.20 8.64
CA GLY A 270 -30.54 1.87 9.78
C GLY A 270 -29.13 1.44 10.18
N HIS A 271 -28.15 1.71 9.32
CA HIS A 271 -26.89 2.31 9.79
C HIS A 271 -26.55 3.48 8.86
N SER A 272 -26.05 4.54 9.47
CA SER A 272 -25.65 5.79 8.82
C SER A 272 -24.81 5.55 7.57
N ALA A 273 -25.01 6.41 6.57
CA ALA A 273 -24.00 6.68 5.56
C ALA A 273 -22.66 6.94 6.25
N ASP A 274 -21.58 6.45 5.64
CA ASP A 274 -20.20 6.40 6.15
C ASP A 274 -19.85 5.10 6.89
N ASP A 275 -19.76 4.00 6.14
CA ASP A 275 -18.64 3.06 6.16
C ASP A 275 -18.94 1.87 5.25
N LEU A 276 -17.89 1.33 4.60
CA LEU A 276 -17.87 0.20 3.66
C LEU A 276 -17.97 0.55 2.16
N ASP A 277 -17.08 1.41 1.70
CA ASP A 277 -16.49 1.37 0.36
C ASP A 277 -14.96 1.48 0.48
N ALA A 278 -14.25 0.35 0.37
CA ALA A 278 -12.82 0.15 0.07
C ALA A 278 -12.52 -1.32 0.44
N GLN A 279 -12.01 -2.20 -0.43
CA GLN A 279 -10.80 -2.05 -1.23
C GLN A 279 -10.99 -2.68 -2.62
N SER A 280 -11.23 -1.84 -3.62
CA SER A 280 -10.77 -2.08 -4.98
C SER A 280 -9.87 -0.90 -5.31
N THR A 281 -8.57 -1.16 -5.43
CA THR A 281 -7.54 -0.17 -5.75
C THR A 281 -7.84 0.41 -7.14
N SER A 282 -8.35 1.63 -7.18
CA SER A 282 -8.49 2.41 -8.39
C SER A 282 -7.24 3.26 -8.58
N ASP A 283 -6.47 2.97 -9.62
CA ASP A 283 -5.29 3.71 -10.10
C ASP A 283 -5.65 5.09 -10.72
N ALA A 284 -6.54 5.85 -10.09
CA ALA A 284 -7.06 7.12 -10.62
C ALA A 284 -6.51 8.38 -9.93
N ASP A 285 -5.47 8.28 -9.09
CA ASP A 285 -4.94 9.41 -8.30
C ASP A 285 -3.61 10.01 -8.84
N PHE A 286 -3.19 9.70 -10.07
CA PHE A 286 -1.92 10.22 -10.60
C PHE A 286 -2.00 11.58 -11.35
N ILE A 287 -3.15 12.28 -11.37
CA ILE A 287 -3.33 13.44 -12.29
C ILE A 287 -3.55 14.81 -11.60
N ASP A 288 -3.84 14.89 -10.31
CA ASP A 288 -4.20 16.18 -9.67
C ASP A 288 -3.16 16.74 -8.66
N ILE A 289 -1.89 16.86 -9.07
CA ILE A 289 -0.83 17.47 -8.22
C ILE A 289 -0.22 18.77 -8.79
N VAL A 290 -0.69 19.33 -9.92
CA VAL A 290 -0.10 20.55 -10.50
C VAL A 290 -0.94 21.83 -10.35
N GLU A 291 -2.19 21.76 -9.86
CA GLU A 291 -3.09 22.94 -9.84
C GLU A 291 -3.46 23.54 -8.47
N LYS A 292 -2.78 23.16 -7.38
CA LYS A 292 -3.02 23.75 -6.04
C LYS A 292 -1.91 24.62 -5.45
N ASP A 293 -0.92 25.03 -6.26
CA ASP A 293 0.17 25.93 -5.81
C ASP A 293 0.07 27.39 -6.33
N LYS A 294 -1.06 27.79 -6.93
CA LYS A 294 -1.24 29.15 -7.49
C LYS A 294 -2.18 30.09 -6.72
N LEU A 295 -2.68 29.73 -5.54
CA LEU A 295 -3.63 30.56 -4.78
C LEU A 295 -3.19 30.97 -3.35
N HIS A 296 -1.90 30.83 -3.01
CA HIS A 296 -1.35 31.39 -1.75
C HIS A 296 -0.15 32.33 -1.90
N SER A 297 0.12 32.83 -3.12
CA SER A 297 1.11 33.88 -3.38
C SER A 297 0.47 35.22 -3.74
N ARG A 298 -0.47 35.71 -2.92
CA ARG A 298 -0.99 37.08 -3.08
C ARG A 298 -1.43 37.74 -1.77
N SER A 299 -0.54 37.77 -0.78
CA SER A 299 -0.57 38.80 0.27
C SER A 299 0.78 38.89 0.96
N LYS A 300 1.68 39.71 0.41
CA LYS A 300 2.76 40.43 1.09
C LYS A 300 3.58 41.18 0.03
N LYS A 301 3.10 42.37 -0.34
CA LYS A 301 3.88 43.36 -1.09
C LYS A 301 3.39 44.78 -0.78
N ALA A 302 3.85 45.27 0.36
CA ALA A 302 4.08 46.68 0.73
C ALA A 302 4.91 46.56 2.01
N SER A 303 6.13 47.06 2.15
CA SER A 303 6.82 48.17 1.52
C SER A 303 8.29 48.07 1.97
N LEU A 304 9.25 48.10 1.05
CA LEU A 304 10.66 48.32 1.35
C LEU A 304 11.29 49.01 0.13
N GLU A 305 11.75 50.24 0.35
CA GLU A 305 12.85 50.97 -0.31
C GLU A 305 12.65 52.47 -0.01
N LYS A 306 13.55 53.21 0.65
CA LYS A 306 14.93 53.62 0.32
C LYS A 306 15.43 54.50 1.50
N ASP A 307 16.69 54.79 1.82
CA ASP A 307 18.04 54.74 1.20
C ASP A 307 19.07 54.86 2.38
N LYS A 308 20.19 54.11 2.44
CA LYS A 308 21.60 54.50 2.10
C LYS A 308 22.09 55.83 2.73
N LYS A 309 23.33 56.04 3.19
CA LYS A 309 24.61 55.31 3.32
C LYS A 309 25.61 56.22 4.10
N GLU A 310 26.77 55.66 4.47
CA GLU A 310 28.09 56.25 4.83
C GLU A 310 28.47 56.25 6.32
N ASN A 311 29.75 56.10 6.71
CA ASN A 311 30.88 55.27 6.29
C ASN A 311 31.98 55.48 7.35
N ASP A 312 32.73 54.41 7.63
CA ASP A 312 33.94 54.27 8.46
C ASP A 312 35.01 55.38 8.42
N LYS A 313 35.78 55.56 9.52
CA LYS A 313 37.20 55.11 9.63
C LYS A 313 37.93 55.49 10.94
N LYS A 314 38.66 54.48 11.46
CA LYS A 314 40.03 54.40 12.06
C LYS A 314 40.58 55.52 12.98
N GLY A 315 41.18 55.10 14.10
CA GLY A 315 41.90 55.96 15.06
C GLY A 315 43.41 56.10 14.84
N GLU A 316 44.05 56.92 15.70
CA GLU A 316 45.42 56.76 16.24
C GLU A 316 45.75 57.89 17.25
N SER A 317 46.78 57.65 18.05
CA SER A 317 47.33 58.41 19.20
C SER A 317 47.94 59.80 18.91
N GLY A 318 48.09 60.66 19.95
CA GLY A 318 49.06 61.78 19.92
C GLY A 318 48.97 62.84 21.04
N LYS A 319 50.05 62.99 21.83
CA LYS A 319 50.28 64.01 22.89
C LYS A 319 50.63 65.41 22.32
N LYS A 320 50.26 66.49 23.06
CA LYS A 320 51.11 67.58 23.64
C LYS A 320 50.43 68.98 23.71
N THR A 321 50.25 69.47 24.96
CA THR A 321 50.58 70.81 25.55
C THR A 321 50.52 72.10 24.69
N LYS A 322 50.00 73.26 25.15
CA LYS A 322 50.59 74.21 26.15
C LYS A 322 49.73 75.51 26.30
N LYS A 323 49.64 76.04 27.55
CA LYS A 323 49.77 77.46 28.04
C LYS A 323 48.82 78.57 27.48
N LYS A 324 48.41 79.65 28.18
CA LYS A 324 48.72 80.31 29.48
C LYS A 324 47.73 81.48 29.67
N GLU A 325 47.38 81.90 30.90
CA GLU A 325 47.73 83.16 31.63
C GLU A 325 46.40 83.76 32.17
N ARG A 326 46.25 84.43 33.33
CA ARG A 326 47.09 85.27 34.22
C ARG A 326 46.32 85.48 35.54
N TYR A 327 46.99 85.82 36.66
CA TYR A 327 46.73 87.02 37.50
C TYR A 327 47.87 87.24 38.54
N ASN A 328 48.19 88.53 38.74
CA ASN A 328 49.21 89.19 39.59
C ASN A 328 48.64 89.50 41.00
N LEU A 329 49.28 90.05 42.05
CA LEU A 329 50.66 90.29 42.54
C LEU A 329 50.49 91.02 43.92
N PHE A 330 51.40 90.75 44.87
CA PHE A 330 51.73 91.36 46.17
C PHE A 330 51.37 92.84 46.52
N ARG A 331 51.14 93.13 47.82
CA ARG A 331 52.07 93.94 48.70
C ARG A 331 51.67 93.98 50.20
N CYS A 332 52.69 94.16 51.06
CA CYS A 332 52.72 94.19 52.54
C CYS A 332 52.56 95.59 53.18
N PHE A 333 52.33 95.67 54.51
CA PHE A 333 52.98 96.55 55.53
C PHE A 333 52.32 96.32 56.94
N ASN A 334 52.79 96.87 58.07
CA ASN A 334 53.72 96.28 59.08
C ASN A 334 53.35 96.82 60.52
N PHE A 335 53.96 96.27 61.61
CA PHE A 335 54.07 96.78 63.04
C PHE A 335 52.86 96.60 64.00
N GLN A 336 52.95 96.31 65.32
CA GLN A 336 54.02 96.09 66.32
C GLN A 336 53.41 95.40 67.59
N SER A 337 54.28 94.78 68.39
CA SER A 337 54.14 93.96 69.60
C SER A 337 53.31 94.46 70.81
N LEU A 338 52.94 93.48 71.66
CA LEU A 338 52.75 93.50 73.13
C LEU A 338 51.30 93.52 73.67
N ILE A 339 50.74 92.32 73.94
CA ILE A 339 49.91 91.92 75.13
C ILE A 339 49.83 90.38 75.10
N LEU A 340 50.95 89.76 75.45
CA LEU A 340 51.12 88.31 75.57
C LEU A 340 50.89 87.96 77.04
N HIS A 341 49.63 87.79 77.48
CA HIS A 341 49.26 86.97 78.67
C HIS A 341 47.74 86.88 78.95
N ILE A 342 46.88 87.69 78.31
CA ILE A 342 45.41 87.57 78.43
C ILE A 342 44.77 86.86 77.21
N ALA A 343 45.46 86.80 76.07
CA ALA A 343 45.00 86.08 74.89
C ALA A 343 45.03 84.54 75.03
N PHE A 344 45.89 83.97 75.88
CA PHE A 344 46.05 82.51 75.96
C PHE A 344 44.83 81.81 76.57
N LEU A 345 44.11 82.43 77.51
CA LEU A 345 42.90 81.85 78.13
C LEU A 345 41.64 82.02 77.26
N PHE A 346 41.52 83.11 76.51
CA PHE A 346 40.41 83.32 75.57
C PHE A 346 40.58 82.50 74.28
N PHE A 347 41.81 82.38 73.79
CA PHE A 347 42.15 81.45 72.69
C PHE A 347 41.98 80.01 73.16
N PHE A 348 42.38 79.61 74.36
CA PHE A 348 42.17 78.24 74.86
C PHE A 348 40.70 77.90 75.07
N PHE A 349 39.85 78.84 75.52
CA PHE A 349 38.40 78.60 75.64
C PHE A 349 37.69 78.58 74.29
N PHE A 350 38.05 79.46 73.34
CA PHE A 350 37.52 79.44 71.97
C PHE A 350 38.08 78.24 71.17
N PHE A 351 39.32 77.83 71.43
CA PHE A 351 39.96 76.66 70.85
C PHE A 351 39.34 75.38 71.41
N ILE A 352 39.06 75.26 72.72
CA ILE A 352 38.33 74.13 73.29
C ILE A 352 36.89 74.10 72.77
N LYS A 353 36.18 75.24 72.70
CA LYS A 353 34.81 75.28 72.14
C LYS A 353 34.81 74.92 70.65
N SER A 354 35.79 75.40 69.88
CA SER A 354 36.02 75.02 68.49
C SER A 354 36.42 73.54 68.36
N LEU A 355 37.24 73.00 69.26
CA LEU A 355 37.65 71.60 69.29
C LEU A 355 36.46 70.68 69.60
N MET A 356 35.59 71.07 70.53
CA MET A 356 34.36 70.35 70.85
C MET A 356 33.33 70.44 69.72
N THR A 357 33.29 71.56 68.97
CA THR A 357 32.41 71.69 67.79
C THR A 357 32.92 70.84 66.63
N VAL A 358 34.25 70.80 66.42
CA VAL A 358 34.91 69.93 65.44
C VAL A 358 34.78 68.46 65.82
N GLN A 359 34.94 68.09 67.09
CA GLN A 359 34.67 66.72 67.57
C GLN A 359 33.22 66.32 67.35
N LYS A 360 32.27 67.24 67.53
CA LYS A 360 30.84 66.95 67.31
C LYS A 360 30.54 66.69 65.83
N ILE A 361 31.17 67.43 64.92
CA ILE A 361 31.05 67.21 63.48
C ILE A 361 31.69 65.89 63.06
N ILE A 362 32.85 65.52 63.62
CA ILE A 362 33.51 64.24 63.34
C ILE A 362 32.66 63.04 63.79
N VAL A 363 32.04 63.11 64.97
CA VAL A 363 31.12 62.07 65.46
C VAL A 363 29.87 61.96 64.57
N GLN A 364 29.32 63.09 64.12
CA GLN A 364 28.16 63.10 63.21
C GLN A 364 28.50 62.55 61.81
N ILE A 365 29.72 62.77 61.31
CA ILE A 365 30.19 62.15 60.05
C ILE A 365 30.30 60.63 60.21
N ALA A 366 30.86 60.16 61.33
CA ALA A 366 30.97 58.73 61.62
C ALA A 366 29.60 58.04 61.74
N GLU A 367 28.63 58.66 62.44
CA GLU A 367 27.25 58.16 62.53
C GLU A 367 26.56 58.13 61.15
N GLN A 368 26.73 59.17 60.32
CA GLN A 368 26.13 59.21 58.97
C GLN A 368 26.75 58.17 58.02
N GLN A 369 28.07 57.91 58.12
CA GLN A 369 28.74 56.86 57.34
C GLN A 369 28.30 55.46 57.79
N GLU A 370 28.14 55.22 59.09
CA GLU A 370 27.64 53.94 59.64
C GLU A 370 26.20 53.65 59.18
N GLU A 371 25.32 54.65 59.14
CA GLU A 371 23.96 54.50 58.60
C GLU A 371 23.93 54.21 57.09
N LEU A 372 24.89 54.75 56.33
CA LEU A 372 24.99 54.59 54.88
C LEU A 372 25.81 53.36 54.45
N GLU A 373 26.47 52.65 55.38
CA GLU A 373 27.30 51.47 55.09
C GLU A 373 26.53 50.39 54.31
N SER A 374 25.26 50.17 54.64
CA SER A 374 24.39 49.22 53.93
C SER A 374 24.15 49.60 52.46
N LEU A 375 24.26 50.88 52.10
CA LEU A 375 24.15 51.37 50.73
C LEU A 375 25.51 51.28 50.01
N PHE A 376 26.61 51.53 50.70
CA PHE A 376 27.96 51.32 50.14
C PHE A 376 28.22 49.85 49.85
N GLU A 377 27.79 48.94 50.71
CA GLU A 377 27.89 47.51 50.48
C GLU A 377 27.07 47.07 49.25
N GLN A 378 25.89 47.67 49.05
CA GLN A 378 25.10 47.46 47.83
C GLN A 378 25.77 48.04 46.59
N ALA A 379 26.48 49.15 46.71
CA ALA A 379 27.21 49.77 45.60
C ALA A 379 28.49 48.98 45.23
N ARG A 380 29.20 48.42 46.22
CA ARG A 380 30.31 47.48 46.03
C ARG A 380 29.85 46.20 45.33
N LYS A 381 28.70 45.64 45.72
CA LYS A 381 28.10 44.44 45.07
C LYS A 381 27.74 44.66 43.59
N VAL A 382 27.54 45.92 43.17
CA VAL A 382 27.16 46.28 41.79
C VAL A 382 28.36 46.84 41.00
N ASN A 383 29.57 46.84 41.59
CA ASN A 383 30.81 47.34 40.98
C ASN A 383 30.72 48.79 40.46
N ILE A 384 30.20 49.71 41.27
CA ILE A 384 30.17 51.14 40.92
C ILE A 384 31.56 51.76 41.12
N GLU A 385 32.14 52.36 40.08
CA GLU A 385 33.44 53.04 40.14
C GLU A 385 33.37 54.35 40.95
N ASN A 386 34.46 54.72 41.63
CA ASN A 386 34.60 55.94 42.45
C ASN A 386 33.72 56.02 43.71
N LEU A 387 33.58 54.90 44.46
CA LEU A 387 32.93 54.90 45.78
C LEU A 387 33.57 55.85 46.80
N SER A 388 34.86 56.17 46.63
CA SER A 388 35.62 57.09 47.48
C SER A 388 35.09 58.54 47.47
N HIS A 389 34.27 58.93 46.49
CA HIS A 389 33.59 60.22 46.50
C HIS A 389 32.50 60.30 47.58
N TRP A 390 31.95 59.14 47.96
CA TRP A 390 30.80 59.02 48.85
C TRP A 390 31.20 58.44 50.21
N GLU A 391 32.13 57.49 50.22
CA GLU A 391 32.78 56.89 51.38
C GLU A 391 33.99 57.78 51.76
N GLN A 392 33.75 58.80 52.60
CA GLN A 392 34.74 59.81 53.00
C GLN A 392 34.54 60.30 54.44
N ASP A 393 35.64 60.70 55.10
CA ASP A 393 35.64 61.13 56.52
C ASP A 393 35.70 62.66 56.70
N GLU A 394 35.74 63.42 55.60
CA GLU A 394 36.04 64.87 55.63
C GLU A 394 34.80 65.77 55.72
N ARG A 395 33.63 65.31 55.25
CA ARG A 395 32.38 66.11 55.21
C ARG A 395 31.11 65.26 55.33
N LEU A 396 30.06 65.85 55.93
CA LEU A 396 28.71 65.30 55.91
C LEU A 396 28.17 65.31 54.48
N LEU A 397 27.61 64.18 54.03
CA LEU A 397 26.97 64.08 52.71
C LEU A 397 25.64 64.83 52.75
N SER A 398 25.36 65.61 51.70
CA SER A 398 24.06 66.27 51.57
C SER A 398 22.96 65.27 51.20
N GLU A 399 21.71 65.60 51.53
CA GLU A 399 20.57 64.71 51.26
C GLU A 399 20.37 64.45 49.75
N ALA A 400 20.70 65.44 48.91
CA ALA A 400 20.69 65.30 47.44
C ALA A 400 21.74 64.30 46.94
N GLU A 401 22.91 64.32 47.57
CA GLU A 401 24.06 63.46 47.32
C GLU A 401 23.72 61.98 47.64
N ILE A 402 23.06 61.72 48.77
CA ILE A 402 22.59 60.37 49.15
C ILE A 402 21.51 59.85 48.19
N VAL A 403 20.62 60.74 47.72
CA VAL A 403 19.60 60.39 46.72
C VAL A 403 20.24 60.06 45.37
N GLU A 404 21.28 60.79 44.97
CA GLU A 404 22.04 60.52 43.74
C GLU A 404 22.72 59.14 43.78
N LEU A 405 23.37 58.78 44.90
CA LEU A 405 23.95 57.44 45.07
C LEU A 405 22.89 56.33 45.03
N LYS A 406 21.74 56.51 45.68
CA LYS A 406 20.61 55.56 45.62
C LYS A 406 20.05 55.42 44.19
N GLN A 407 19.93 56.53 43.45
CA GLN A 407 19.50 56.51 42.06
C GLN A 407 20.53 55.80 41.17
N LEU A 408 21.82 56.05 41.38
CA LEU A 408 22.89 55.42 40.62
C LEU A 408 22.89 53.89 40.84
N ILE A 409 22.84 53.43 42.10
CA ILE A 409 22.73 51.99 42.43
C ILE A 409 21.52 51.36 41.76
N ARG A 410 20.36 52.02 41.81
CA ARG A 410 19.13 51.56 41.17
C ARG A 410 19.28 51.45 39.65
N GLN A 411 19.83 52.48 39.01
CA GLN A 411 20.07 52.50 37.56
C GLN A 411 21.08 51.43 37.11
N THR A 412 22.18 51.21 37.85
CA THR A 412 23.14 50.14 37.51
C THR A 412 22.56 48.74 37.72
N LYS A 413 21.81 48.50 38.80
CA LYS A 413 21.10 47.22 38.99
C LYS A 413 20.07 46.97 37.90
N GLU A 414 19.39 48.01 37.44
CA GLU A 414 18.40 47.94 36.36
C GLU A 414 19.07 47.66 35.00
N LYS A 415 20.17 48.35 34.69
CA LYS A 415 21.00 48.08 33.49
C LYS A 415 21.58 46.66 33.47
N ASP A 416 22.12 46.19 34.58
CA ASP A 416 22.71 44.85 34.68
C ASP A 416 21.64 43.74 34.51
N ARG A 417 20.42 44.00 35.00
CA ARG A 417 19.24 43.15 34.78
C ARG A 417 18.77 43.18 33.32
N GLU A 418 18.74 44.35 32.69
CA GLU A 418 18.40 44.50 31.27
C GLU A 418 19.41 43.79 30.37
N GLU A 419 20.71 43.90 30.67
CA GLU A 419 21.77 43.23 29.93
C GLU A 419 21.67 41.70 30.06
N LYS A 420 21.43 41.18 31.27
CA LYS A 420 21.17 39.76 31.48
C LYS A 420 19.93 39.27 30.72
N ARG A 421 18.86 40.06 30.66
CA ARG A 421 17.65 39.76 29.87
C ARG A 421 17.94 39.74 28.37
N LEU A 422 18.63 40.75 27.85
CA LEU A 422 19.05 40.85 26.45
C LEU A 422 20.00 39.71 26.04
N ASN A 423 20.94 39.32 26.90
CA ASN A 423 21.84 38.21 26.66
C ASN A 423 21.10 36.87 26.65
N LYS A 424 20.16 36.66 27.58
CA LYS A 424 19.29 35.48 27.60
C LYS A 424 18.40 35.42 26.35
N GLN A 425 17.92 36.57 25.87
CA GLN A 425 17.12 36.66 24.65
C GLN A 425 17.95 36.38 23.38
N ARG A 426 19.13 36.98 23.25
CA ARG A 426 20.07 36.67 22.16
C ARG A 426 20.47 35.20 22.13
N ALA A 427 20.74 34.59 23.28
CA ALA A 427 21.05 33.17 23.37
C ALA A 427 19.87 32.29 22.91
N LYS A 428 18.63 32.65 23.28
CA LYS A 428 17.42 31.98 22.78
C LYS A 428 17.26 32.12 21.26
N GLU A 429 17.50 33.30 20.71
CA GLU A 429 17.43 33.57 19.27
C GLU A 429 18.51 32.77 18.50
N MET A 430 19.75 32.75 18.98
CA MET A 430 20.82 31.92 18.39
C MET A 430 20.49 30.43 18.42
N LEU A 431 19.92 29.93 19.53
CA LEU A 431 19.50 28.54 19.65
C LEU A 431 18.31 28.22 18.71
N LEU A 432 17.39 29.17 18.52
CA LEU A 432 16.27 29.02 17.60
C LEU A 432 16.75 28.99 16.14
N GLU A 433 17.70 29.85 15.79
CA GLU A 433 18.37 29.88 14.48
C GLU A 433 19.09 28.56 14.21
N TRP A 434 19.84 28.05 15.20
CA TRP A 434 20.52 26.76 15.11
C TRP A 434 19.56 25.57 15.04
N LYS A 435 18.33 25.68 15.55
CA LYS A 435 17.31 24.62 15.44
C LYS A 435 16.55 24.64 14.12
N LYS A 436 16.78 25.63 13.26
CA LYS A 436 16.13 25.67 11.95
C LYS A 436 16.53 24.44 11.13
N PRO A 437 15.58 23.80 10.42
CA PRO A 437 15.90 22.74 9.49
C PRO A 437 16.92 23.23 8.46
N ARG A 438 17.98 22.46 8.26
CA ARG A 438 19.05 22.69 7.29
C ARG A 438 19.40 21.35 6.64
N ASP A 439 19.99 21.39 5.46
CA ASP A 439 20.50 20.18 4.82
C ASP A 439 21.59 19.54 5.68
N ASP A 440 21.59 18.21 5.76
CA ASP A 440 22.54 17.43 6.57
C ASP A 440 24.00 17.80 6.27
N ILE A 441 24.32 18.11 5.00
CA ILE A 441 25.67 18.50 4.55
C ILE A 441 26.13 19.84 5.16
N LEU A 442 25.18 20.68 5.58
CA LEU A 442 25.42 21.99 6.19
C LEU A 442 25.43 21.94 7.72
N CYS A 443 25.34 20.74 8.31
CA CYS A 443 25.44 20.57 9.75
C CYS A 443 26.89 20.66 10.23
N ASP A 444 27.12 21.46 11.27
CA ASP A 444 28.46 21.72 11.82
C ASP A 444 29.05 20.52 12.60
N ASP A 445 28.29 19.45 12.82
CA ASP A 445 28.60 18.28 13.66
C ASP A 445 28.78 16.96 12.88
N LEU A 446 28.94 17.03 11.56
CA LEU A 446 29.16 15.87 10.70
C LEU A 446 30.34 15.01 11.17
N GLN A 447 30.07 13.73 11.47
CA GLN A 447 31.09 12.74 11.78
C GLN A 447 31.48 11.97 10.51
N PRO A 448 32.76 11.60 10.33
CA PRO A 448 33.14 10.68 9.26
C PRO A 448 32.44 9.34 9.46
N LEU A 449 32.02 8.71 8.36
CA LEU A 449 31.43 7.38 8.39
C LEU A 449 32.41 6.38 9.05
N PRO A 450 31.92 5.42 9.85
CA PRO A 450 32.78 4.40 10.44
C PRO A 450 33.48 3.62 9.32
N GLN A 451 34.79 3.44 9.45
CA GLN A 451 35.54 2.59 8.52
C GLN A 451 35.19 1.13 8.82
N LEU A 452 34.41 0.51 7.92
CA LEU A 452 34.08 -0.91 8.00
C LEU A 452 35.26 -1.75 7.50
N ALA A 453 35.55 -2.85 8.19
CA ALA A 453 36.59 -3.78 7.75
C ALA A 453 36.16 -4.47 6.44
N PRO A 454 37.03 -4.56 5.41
CA PRO A 454 36.69 -5.22 4.17
C PRO A 454 36.48 -6.73 4.41
N LEU A 455 35.43 -7.28 3.82
CA LEU A 455 35.20 -8.72 3.82
C LEU A 455 36.25 -9.39 2.91
N LEU A 456 37.09 -10.24 3.49
CA LEU A 456 38.10 -10.97 2.72
C LEU A 456 37.46 -12.17 2.01
N LEU A 457 37.24 -12.04 0.71
CA LEU A 457 36.76 -13.13 -0.13
C LEU A 457 37.88 -14.12 -0.47
N PRO A 458 37.56 -15.42 -0.68
CA PRO A 458 38.53 -16.38 -1.18
C PRO A 458 39.10 -15.96 -2.55
N LEU A 459 40.38 -16.23 -2.81
CA LEU A 459 41.06 -15.85 -4.06
C LEU A 459 40.40 -16.34 -5.35
N TRP A 460 39.55 -17.36 -5.26
CA TRP A 460 38.83 -17.93 -6.39
C TRP A 460 37.48 -17.27 -6.68
N MET A 461 37.02 -16.36 -5.80
CA MET A 461 35.72 -15.70 -5.85
C MET A 461 35.94 -14.21 -6.10
N SER A 462 35.36 -13.68 -7.18
CA SER A 462 35.29 -12.23 -7.39
C SER A 462 34.14 -11.60 -6.59
N ASP A 463 34.15 -10.27 -6.46
CA ASP A 463 33.06 -9.53 -5.82
C ASP A 463 31.72 -9.76 -6.55
N ASP A 464 31.75 -9.84 -7.89
CA ASP A 464 30.58 -10.12 -8.73
C ASP A 464 30.07 -11.56 -8.51
N ASP A 465 30.97 -12.54 -8.47
CA ASP A 465 30.59 -13.94 -8.17
C ASP A 465 29.93 -14.05 -6.79
N PHE A 466 30.46 -13.33 -5.80
CA PHE A 466 29.90 -13.30 -4.45
C PHE A 466 28.48 -12.74 -4.45
N GLY A 467 28.25 -11.65 -5.19
CA GLY A 467 26.92 -11.08 -5.41
C GLY A 467 25.94 -12.08 -6.01
N ASP A 468 26.38 -12.85 -7.01
CA ASP A 468 25.55 -13.89 -7.63
C ASP A 468 25.23 -15.06 -6.69
N TYR A 469 26.18 -15.47 -5.84
CA TYR A 469 25.91 -16.47 -4.79
C TYR A 469 24.89 -15.96 -3.77
N LEU A 470 24.98 -14.69 -3.37
CA LEU A 470 24.03 -14.06 -2.46
C LEU A 470 22.66 -13.95 -3.10
N TYR A 471 22.56 -13.58 -4.38
CA TYR A 471 21.30 -13.53 -5.11
C TYR A 471 20.55 -14.87 -5.09
N ILE A 472 21.26 -15.97 -5.39
CA ILE A 472 20.67 -17.32 -5.36
C ILE A 472 20.24 -17.67 -3.93
N PHE A 473 21.09 -17.36 -2.93
CA PHE A 473 20.79 -17.64 -1.53
C PHE A 473 19.57 -16.88 -1.02
N GLU A 474 19.52 -15.58 -1.29
CA GLU A 474 18.43 -14.70 -0.92
C GLU A 474 17.12 -15.19 -1.53
N PHE A 475 17.11 -15.59 -2.81
CA PHE A 475 15.91 -16.17 -3.42
C PHE A 475 15.37 -17.38 -2.64
N PHE A 476 16.23 -18.34 -2.28
CA PHE A 476 15.83 -19.52 -1.50
C PHE A 476 15.32 -19.16 -0.10
N GLN A 477 15.82 -18.10 0.53
CA GLN A 477 15.31 -17.64 1.83
C GLN A 477 13.99 -16.90 1.68
N SER A 478 13.95 -15.92 0.77
CA SER A 478 12.80 -15.05 0.56
C SER A 478 11.59 -15.86 0.09
N PHE A 479 11.75 -16.83 -0.81
CA PHE A 479 10.61 -17.59 -1.34
C PHE A 479 10.52 -19.02 -0.80
N ALA A 480 11.11 -19.31 0.36
CA ALA A 480 11.11 -20.65 0.96
C ALA A 480 9.70 -21.27 1.10
N GLU A 481 8.67 -20.44 1.33
CA GLU A 481 7.28 -20.87 1.46
C GLU A 481 6.61 -21.30 0.14
N LEU A 482 7.13 -20.82 -1.00
CA LEU A 482 6.63 -21.16 -2.34
C LEU A 482 7.41 -22.30 -2.99
N LEU A 483 8.49 -22.75 -2.35
CA LEU A 483 9.41 -23.74 -2.89
C LEU A 483 9.23 -25.10 -2.19
N PRO A 484 9.24 -26.24 -2.93
CA PRO A 484 9.10 -27.58 -2.36
C PRO A 484 10.40 -28.09 -1.68
N ILE A 485 11.05 -27.26 -0.86
CA ILE A 485 12.36 -27.55 -0.25
C ILE A 485 12.27 -28.80 0.65
N LYS A 486 11.25 -28.86 1.50
CA LYS A 486 11.03 -29.97 2.43
C LYS A 486 10.72 -31.28 1.70
N GLU A 487 10.00 -31.21 0.58
CA GLU A 487 9.62 -32.39 -0.20
C GLU A 487 10.83 -33.01 -0.90
N VAL A 488 11.73 -32.18 -1.42
CA VAL A 488 12.93 -32.65 -2.14
C VAL A 488 14.06 -33.03 -1.19
N ARG A 489 14.28 -32.26 -0.10
CA ARG A 489 15.47 -32.43 0.77
C ARG A 489 15.17 -32.95 2.18
N GLY A 490 13.91 -33.00 2.60
CA GLY A 490 13.52 -33.33 3.98
C GLY A 490 13.84 -32.25 5.02
N ILE A 491 14.45 -31.12 4.61
CA ILE A 491 14.80 -29.98 5.45
C ILE A 491 14.11 -28.70 4.94
N ASN A 492 13.93 -27.72 5.82
CA ASN A 492 13.17 -26.51 5.49
C ASN A 492 14.03 -25.33 5.00
N GLN A 493 15.35 -25.45 5.04
CA GLN A 493 16.25 -24.32 4.78
C GLN A 493 17.44 -24.73 3.91
N VAL A 494 17.84 -23.81 3.04
CA VAL A 494 19.08 -23.90 2.25
C VAL A 494 20.13 -23.04 2.94
N LYS A 495 21.36 -23.54 3.10
CA LYS A 495 22.47 -22.77 3.67
C LYS A 495 23.35 -22.18 2.57
N PHE A 496 23.97 -21.04 2.84
CA PHE A 496 24.85 -20.37 1.88
C PHE A 496 25.99 -21.28 1.37
N GLY A 497 26.64 -22.04 2.26
CA GLY A 497 27.70 -22.98 1.89
C GLY A 497 27.23 -24.14 0.99
N GLU A 498 25.94 -24.49 1.02
CA GLU A 498 25.37 -25.52 0.15
C GLU A 498 25.26 -25.03 -1.29
N ILE A 499 24.95 -23.75 -1.50
CA ILE A 499 24.88 -23.14 -2.84
C ILE A 499 26.28 -23.05 -3.45
N ILE A 500 27.27 -22.62 -2.66
CA ILE A 500 28.68 -22.65 -3.10
C ILE A 500 29.08 -24.06 -3.51
N SER A 501 28.75 -25.05 -2.69
CA SER A 501 29.08 -26.45 -2.96
C SER A 501 28.36 -26.99 -4.20
N ALA A 502 27.08 -26.65 -4.39
CA ALA A 502 26.29 -27.00 -5.57
C ALA A 502 26.92 -26.46 -6.86
N VAL A 503 27.26 -25.18 -6.88
CA VAL A 503 27.85 -24.54 -8.06
C VAL A 503 29.26 -25.05 -8.36
N ARG A 504 30.07 -25.36 -7.35
CA ARG A 504 31.49 -25.71 -7.54
C ARG A 504 31.75 -27.21 -7.67
N SER A 505 30.88 -28.07 -7.14
CA SER A 505 31.09 -29.52 -7.19
C SER A 505 30.96 -30.04 -8.62
N ARG A 506 31.96 -30.77 -9.10
CA ARG A 506 31.95 -31.41 -10.43
C ARG A 506 31.51 -32.88 -10.39
N THR A 507 31.20 -33.41 -9.22
CA THR A 507 30.88 -34.83 -9.08
C THR A 507 29.38 -35.09 -9.29
N PRO A 508 28.99 -35.94 -10.27
CA PRO A 508 27.62 -36.41 -10.42
C PRO A 508 27.35 -37.50 -9.37
N GLU A 509 26.89 -37.09 -8.19
CA GLU A 509 26.50 -37.99 -7.11
C GLU A 509 24.98 -38.00 -6.94
N GLN A 510 24.43 -39.11 -6.41
CA GLN A 510 23.00 -39.27 -6.16
C GLN A 510 22.44 -38.16 -5.26
N ASP A 511 23.23 -37.70 -4.28
CA ASP A 511 22.89 -36.63 -3.35
C ASP A 511 23.51 -35.27 -3.73
N SER A 512 23.77 -35.05 -5.02
CA SER A 512 24.35 -33.79 -5.49
C SER A 512 23.46 -32.59 -5.11
N LEU A 513 24.04 -31.63 -4.39
CA LEU A 513 23.36 -30.40 -3.98
C LEU A 513 22.88 -29.58 -5.19
N PHE A 514 23.63 -29.60 -6.30
CA PHE A 514 23.20 -28.95 -7.53
C PHE A 514 21.89 -29.56 -8.04
N VAL A 515 21.80 -30.89 -8.06
CA VAL A 515 20.61 -31.61 -8.50
C VAL A 515 19.43 -31.33 -7.59
N GLN A 516 19.63 -31.39 -6.27
CA GLN A 516 18.56 -31.11 -5.30
C GLN A 516 18.02 -29.68 -5.44
N LEU A 517 18.90 -28.68 -5.52
CA LEU A 517 18.51 -27.27 -5.62
C LEU A 517 17.84 -26.98 -6.98
N MET A 518 18.38 -27.51 -8.09
CA MET A 518 17.74 -27.36 -9.40
C MET A 518 16.41 -28.10 -9.49
N HIS A 519 16.28 -29.27 -8.86
CA HIS A 519 15.02 -30.00 -8.79
C HIS A 519 13.95 -29.17 -8.06
N ILE A 520 14.30 -28.53 -6.93
CA ILE A 520 13.37 -27.62 -6.24
C ILE A 520 12.87 -26.52 -7.18
N LEU A 521 13.78 -25.86 -7.91
CA LEU A 521 13.44 -24.75 -8.80
C LEU A 521 12.61 -25.20 -10.02
N LEU A 522 13.01 -26.28 -10.69
CA LEU A 522 12.31 -26.82 -11.85
C LEU A 522 10.94 -27.39 -11.48
N LYS A 523 10.81 -28.03 -10.31
CA LYS A 523 9.52 -28.49 -9.80
C LYS A 523 8.59 -27.31 -9.51
N ALA A 524 9.08 -26.29 -8.81
CA ALA A 524 8.31 -25.07 -8.57
C ALA A 524 7.90 -24.39 -9.90
N LYS A 525 8.79 -24.36 -10.90
CA LYS A 525 8.49 -23.83 -12.23
C LYS A 525 7.40 -24.64 -12.92
N ALA A 526 7.46 -25.96 -12.86
CA ALA A 526 6.45 -26.84 -13.49
C ALA A 526 5.06 -26.66 -12.85
N GLU A 527 4.99 -26.57 -11.52
CA GLU A 527 3.74 -26.32 -10.78
C GLU A 527 3.12 -24.96 -11.14
N ARG A 528 3.93 -23.89 -11.22
CA ARG A 528 3.44 -22.57 -11.64
C ARG A 528 3.02 -22.55 -13.10
N ALA A 529 3.74 -23.25 -13.98
CA ALA A 529 3.40 -23.34 -15.39
C ALA A 529 2.08 -24.11 -15.64
N ASP A 530 1.72 -25.09 -14.80
CA ASP A 530 0.40 -25.73 -14.86
C ASP A 530 -0.75 -24.75 -14.56
N GLU A 531 -0.52 -23.83 -13.61
CA GLU A 531 -1.50 -22.83 -13.20
C GLU A 531 -1.59 -21.66 -14.21
N GLU A 532 -0.45 -21.24 -14.77
CA GLU A 532 -0.31 -19.96 -15.47
C GLU A 532 -0.05 -20.06 -16.98
N ASP A 533 0.62 -21.12 -17.46
CA ASP A 533 1.04 -21.24 -18.86
C ASP A 533 0.17 -22.19 -19.69
N GLY A 534 -0.37 -23.25 -19.09
CA GLY A 534 -1.22 -24.21 -19.83
C GLY A 534 -0.47 -24.90 -20.98
N ASP A 535 -1.17 -25.72 -21.77
CA ASP A 535 -0.52 -26.44 -22.88
C ASP A 535 -0.27 -25.51 -24.08
N GLU A 536 0.61 -25.95 -24.98
CA GLU A 536 0.90 -25.25 -26.23
C GLU A 536 -0.33 -25.12 -27.14
N ALA A 537 -0.40 -24.03 -27.90
CA ALA A 537 -1.47 -23.85 -28.89
C ALA A 537 -1.20 -24.60 -30.19
N ASN A 538 -2.27 -25.09 -30.81
CA ASN A 538 -2.20 -25.79 -32.08
C ASN A 538 -1.93 -24.80 -33.22
N LEU A 539 -0.69 -24.80 -33.71
CA LEU A 539 -0.25 -23.89 -34.77
C LEU A 539 -0.97 -24.13 -36.12
N SER A 540 -1.66 -25.26 -36.29
CA SER A 540 -2.49 -25.53 -37.48
C SER A 540 -3.87 -24.90 -37.39
N ASN A 541 -4.34 -24.54 -36.18
CA ASN A 541 -5.65 -23.97 -35.95
C ASN A 541 -5.60 -22.43 -35.99
N LYS A 542 -6.16 -21.85 -37.05
CA LYS A 542 -6.22 -20.38 -37.22
C LYS A 542 -7.05 -19.66 -36.17
N GLU A 543 -7.92 -20.36 -35.43
CA GLU A 543 -8.69 -19.76 -34.33
C GLU A 543 -7.84 -19.57 -33.05
N GLU A 544 -6.76 -20.34 -32.90
CA GLU A 544 -5.84 -20.27 -31.74
C GLU A 544 -4.68 -19.29 -31.95
N ILE A 545 -4.50 -18.83 -33.19
CA ILE A 545 -3.54 -17.79 -33.59
C ILE A 545 -4.36 -16.55 -33.97
N PRO A 546 -4.59 -15.60 -33.04
CA PRO A 546 -5.21 -14.32 -33.36
C PRO A 546 -4.51 -13.61 -34.52
N VAL A 547 -5.26 -12.83 -35.28
CA VAL A 547 -4.70 -11.99 -36.36
C VAL A 547 -3.67 -10.97 -35.82
N ASP A 548 -3.73 -10.66 -34.53
CA ASP A 548 -2.80 -9.78 -33.81
C ASP A 548 -1.76 -10.54 -32.95
N ALA A 549 -1.51 -11.83 -33.22
CA ALA A 549 -0.53 -12.65 -32.50
C ALA A 549 0.92 -12.24 -32.82
N ASN A 550 1.31 -11.08 -32.31
CA ASN A 550 2.58 -10.40 -32.55
C ASN A 550 3.84 -11.22 -32.18
N ASP A 551 3.70 -12.34 -31.44
CA ASP A 551 4.81 -13.22 -31.06
C ASP A 551 5.13 -14.27 -32.13
N ILE A 552 4.13 -15.04 -32.59
CA ILE A 552 4.35 -16.06 -33.64
C ILE A 552 4.68 -15.38 -34.97
N ASP A 553 4.03 -14.26 -35.28
CA ASP A 553 4.26 -13.52 -36.52
C ASP A 553 5.42 -12.51 -36.41
N HIS A 554 6.19 -12.57 -35.32
CA HIS A 554 7.35 -11.72 -35.14
C HIS A 554 8.40 -11.99 -36.24
N LYS A 555 8.87 -10.92 -36.90
CA LYS A 555 9.79 -11.02 -38.06
C LYS A 555 11.10 -11.75 -37.77
N ILE A 556 11.64 -11.56 -36.57
CA ILE A 556 12.91 -12.13 -36.12
C ILE A 556 12.66 -13.44 -35.36
N TYR A 557 11.97 -13.35 -34.23
CA TYR A 557 11.77 -14.46 -33.28
C TYR A 557 10.66 -15.46 -33.61
N GLY A 558 9.76 -15.16 -34.55
CA GLY A 558 8.61 -16.01 -34.86
C GLY A 558 8.95 -17.47 -35.23
N PRO A 559 9.96 -17.73 -36.09
CA PRO A 559 10.40 -19.09 -36.40
C PRO A 559 10.88 -19.88 -35.18
N GLU A 560 11.63 -19.23 -34.29
CA GLU A 560 12.20 -19.84 -33.08
C GLU A 560 11.09 -20.17 -32.07
N ILE A 561 10.12 -19.26 -31.90
CA ILE A 561 8.93 -19.48 -31.07
C ILE A 561 8.11 -20.67 -31.60
N ARG A 562 7.91 -20.76 -32.93
CA ARG A 562 7.23 -21.91 -33.55
C ARG A 562 7.98 -23.21 -33.27
N GLN A 563 9.30 -23.21 -33.38
CA GLN A 563 10.12 -24.39 -33.10
C GLN A 563 10.03 -24.81 -31.62
N ALA A 564 10.10 -23.86 -30.69
CA ALA A 564 9.93 -24.12 -29.25
C ALA A 564 8.53 -24.71 -28.95
N THR A 565 7.49 -24.19 -29.63
CA THR A 565 6.11 -24.65 -29.49
C THR A 565 5.94 -26.09 -30.00
N ILE A 566 6.46 -26.40 -31.19
CA ILE A 566 6.43 -27.76 -31.76
C ILE A 566 7.22 -28.74 -30.87
N LEU A 567 8.40 -28.33 -30.39
CA LEU A 567 9.21 -29.17 -29.51
C LEU A 567 8.48 -29.45 -28.19
N HIS A 568 7.78 -28.47 -27.62
CA HIS A 568 6.99 -28.66 -26.41
C HIS A 568 5.85 -29.67 -26.66
N GLU A 569 5.16 -29.58 -27.79
CA GLU A 569 4.15 -30.55 -28.22
C GLU A 569 4.74 -31.96 -28.36
N ASP A 570 5.87 -32.10 -29.05
CA ASP A 570 6.54 -33.39 -29.28
C ASP A 570 6.93 -34.07 -27.96
N ILE A 571 7.46 -33.30 -27.00
CA ILE A 571 7.79 -33.82 -25.66
C ILE A 571 6.52 -34.28 -24.95
N ARG A 572 5.45 -33.48 -24.98
CA ARG A 572 4.16 -33.84 -24.35
C ARG A 572 3.57 -35.10 -24.97
N LEU A 573 3.60 -35.25 -26.30
CA LEU A 573 3.12 -36.44 -27.00
C LEU A 573 3.97 -37.67 -26.70
N THR A 574 5.29 -37.51 -26.53
CA THR A 574 6.22 -38.61 -26.28
C THR A 574 6.21 -39.08 -24.83
N HIS A 575 6.20 -38.13 -23.88
CA HIS A 575 6.36 -38.40 -22.45
C HIS A 575 5.07 -38.23 -21.63
N GLY A 576 3.98 -37.80 -22.26
CA GLY A 576 2.69 -37.52 -21.63
C GLY A 576 2.59 -36.14 -20.99
N ASN A 577 3.70 -35.53 -20.59
CA ASN A 577 3.77 -34.18 -20.03
C ASN A 577 5.13 -33.55 -20.37
N ALA A 578 5.11 -32.31 -20.87
CA ALA A 578 6.33 -31.57 -21.21
C ALA A 578 6.98 -30.85 -20.02
N ARG A 579 6.21 -30.57 -18.96
CA ARG A 579 6.66 -29.84 -17.75
C ARG A 579 7.15 -30.78 -16.65
N HIS A 580 6.52 -31.94 -16.49
CA HIS A 580 6.74 -32.89 -15.40
C HIS A 580 7.65 -34.06 -15.80
N LEU A 581 8.82 -33.74 -16.37
CA LEU A 581 9.83 -34.76 -16.64
C LEU A 581 10.49 -35.22 -15.32
N PRO A 582 10.81 -36.52 -15.15
CA PRO A 582 11.44 -37.02 -13.95
C PRO A 582 12.85 -36.44 -13.80
N ILE A 583 13.14 -35.82 -12.64
CA ILE A 583 14.42 -35.19 -12.35
C ILE A 583 15.22 -36.05 -11.37
N ASP A 584 16.37 -36.52 -11.83
CA ASP A 584 17.43 -37.12 -11.02
C ASP A 584 18.81 -36.68 -11.53
N TRP A 585 19.88 -37.16 -10.91
CA TRP A 585 21.25 -36.78 -11.28
C TRP A 585 21.66 -37.24 -12.70
N MET A 586 20.96 -38.22 -13.29
CA MET A 586 21.17 -38.71 -14.65
C MET A 586 20.35 -37.92 -15.67
N THR A 587 19.11 -37.54 -15.34
CA THR A 587 18.18 -36.89 -16.26
C THR A 587 18.23 -35.37 -16.22
N LEU A 588 18.72 -34.75 -15.14
CA LEU A 588 18.72 -33.29 -14.95
C LEU A 588 19.29 -32.52 -16.13
N THR A 589 20.38 -33.02 -16.73
CA THR A 589 21.03 -32.35 -17.87
C THR A 589 20.05 -32.17 -19.03
N GLU A 590 19.35 -33.24 -19.39
CA GLU A 590 18.39 -33.22 -20.49
C GLU A 590 17.12 -32.46 -20.13
N VAL A 591 16.61 -32.62 -18.90
CA VAL A 591 15.45 -31.85 -18.43
C VAL A 591 15.74 -30.35 -18.45
N MET A 592 16.93 -29.93 -18.03
CA MET A 592 17.33 -28.53 -18.08
C MET A 592 17.47 -28.03 -19.52
N ARG A 593 18.09 -28.82 -20.41
CA ARG A 593 18.22 -28.49 -21.83
C ARG A 593 16.86 -28.31 -22.50
N LEU A 594 15.95 -29.27 -22.31
CA LEU A 594 14.60 -29.24 -22.88
C LEU A 594 13.79 -28.07 -22.33
N SER A 595 13.86 -27.83 -21.00
CA SER A 595 13.20 -26.68 -20.34
C SER A 595 13.64 -25.34 -20.94
N LEU A 596 14.93 -25.18 -21.27
CA LEU A 596 15.44 -23.98 -21.93
C LEU A 596 15.01 -23.89 -23.39
N MET A 597 15.08 -24.99 -24.15
CA MET A 597 14.72 -25.01 -25.57
C MET A 597 13.23 -24.78 -25.84
N THR A 598 12.36 -25.20 -24.91
CA THR A 598 10.91 -24.97 -25.01
C THR A 598 10.47 -23.70 -24.30
N SER A 599 11.36 -22.98 -23.62
CA SER A 599 11.02 -21.70 -23.00
C SER A 599 10.52 -20.69 -24.04
N GLY A 600 9.50 -19.91 -23.68
CA GLY A 600 8.85 -19.00 -24.63
C GLY A 600 7.92 -19.67 -25.64
N TYR A 601 7.50 -20.92 -25.43
CA TYR A 601 6.47 -21.54 -26.27
C TYR A 601 5.12 -20.77 -26.23
N TYR A 602 4.40 -20.84 -27.34
CA TYR A 602 3.13 -20.14 -27.49
C TYR A 602 1.96 -21.00 -26.98
N THR A 603 1.16 -20.42 -26.08
CA THR A 603 0.10 -21.10 -25.31
C THR A 603 -1.31 -20.67 -25.72
N GLY A 604 -1.45 -19.99 -26.87
CA GLY A 604 -2.73 -19.51 -27.37
C GLY A 604 -3.15 -18.15 -26.80
N ALA A 605 -4.15 -17.55 -27.43
CA ALA A 605 -4.58 -16.18 -27.12
C ALA A 605 -4.99 -15.95 -25.65
N PRO A 606 -5.81 -16.83 -25.01
CA PRO A 606 -6.27 -16.59 -23.65
C PRO A 606 -5.13 -16.61 -22.63
N THR A 607 -4.20 -17.56 -22.77
CA THR A 607 -3.09 -17.73 -21.84
C THR A 607 -1.99 -16.71 -22.11
N HIS A 608 -1.70 -16.40 -23.38
CA HIS A 608 -0.82 -15.30 -23.75
C HIS A 608 -1.27 -13.98 -23.11
N ARG A 609 -2.58 -13.72 -23.14
CA ARG A 609 -3.17 -12.55 -22.49
C ARG A 609 -2.96 -12.55 -20.98
N PHE A 610 -3.19 -13.69 -20.31
CA PHE A 610 -2.91 -13.80 -18.89
C PHE A 610 -1.45 -13.47 -18.57
N ARG A 611 -0.48 -14.02 -19.32
CA ARG A 611 0.94 -13.67 -19.15
C ARG A 611 1.20 -12.18 -19.32
N LEU A 612 0.57 -11.55 -20.31
CA LEU A 612 0.73 -10.12 -20.57
C LEU A 612 0.28 -9.26 -19.36
N PHE A 613 -0.84 -9.60 -18.72
CA PHE A 613 -1.38 -8.76 -17.62
C PHE A 613 -0.89 -9.18 -16.23
N SER A 614 -0.67 -10.48 -15.99
CA SER A 614 -0.36 -11.03 -14.66
C SER A 614 1.13 -11.29 -14.45
N ARG A 615 1.94 -11.39 -15.52
CA ARG A 615 3.40 -11.63 -15.48
C ARG A 615 4.24 -10.42 -15.94
N GLY A 616 3.67 -9.22 -15.93
CA GLY A 616 4.42 -7.99 -16.24
C GLY A 616 4.71 -7.77 -17.72
N ALA A 617 3.76 -8.12 -18.59
CA ALA A 617 3.81 -7.90 -20.04
C ALA A 617 4.91 -8.65 -20.82
N ILE A 618 5.46 -9.72 -20.24
CA ILE A 618 6.52 -10.52 -20.87
C ILE A 618 6.01 -11.23 -22.12
N ARG A 619 6.75 -11.06 -23.23
CA ARG A 619 6.50 -11.72 -24.52
C ARG A 619 7.25 -13.04 -24.62
N CYS A 620 6.86 -13.88 -25.58
CA CYS A 620 7.47 -15.20 -25.77
C CYS A 620 9.00 -15.14 -25.96
N TYR A 621 9.49 -14.15 -26.71
CA TYR A 621 10.91 -13.93 -26.98
C TYR A 621 11.65 -13.16 -25.88
N GLU A 622 10.94 -12.70 -24.85
CA GLU A 622 11.49 -12.02 -23.67
C GLU A 622 11.58 -12.98 -22.47
N ASP A 623 11.15 -14.23 -22.62
CA ASP A 623 11.32 -15.24 -21.59
C ASP A 623 12.83 -15.49 -21.36
N GLU A 624 13.25 -15.50 -20.10
CA GLU A 624 14.65 -15.63 -19.72
C GLU A 624 15.29 -16.95 -20.18
N GLY A 625 14.52 -18.03 -20.27
CA GLY A 625 14.99 -19.29 -20.82
C GLY A 625 15.21 -19.22 -22.33
N PHE A 626 14.33 -18.51 -23.04
CA PHE A 626 14.47 -18.24 -24.47
C PHE A 626 15.71 -17.39 -24.76
N LEU A 627 15.89 -16.30 -24.02
CA LEU A 627 17.06 -15.41 -24.12
C LEU A 627 18.34 -16.15 -23.78
N PHE A 628 18.35 -16.93 -22.70
CA PHE A 628 19.53 -17.70 -22.30
C PHE A 628 19.98 -18.69 -23.38
N ALA A 629 19.03 -19.45 -23.95
CA ALA A 629 19.34 -20.44 -24.99
C ALA A 629 19.94 -19.77 -26.24
N LYS A 630 19.47 -18.56 -26.57
CA LYS A 630 19.99 -17.76 -27.68
C LYS A 630 21.37 -17.17 -27.39
N ASP A 631 21.57 -16.59 -26.22
CA ASP A 631 22.77 -15.84 -25.87
C ASP A 631 23.95 -16.75 -25.45
N ASN A 632 23.66 -17.99 -25.03
CA ASN A 632 24.66 -18.95 -24.53
C ASN A 632 24.72 -20.25 -25.37
N PRO A 633 25.01 -20.18 -26.69
CA PRO A 633 25.01 -21.34 -27.57
C PRO A 633 26.08 -22.38 -27.19
N GLN A 634 27.19 -21.95 -26.57
CA GLN A 634 28.24 -22.85 -26.10
C GLN A 634 27.74 -23.74 -24.96
N THR A 635 27.09 -23.14 -23.96
CA THR A 635 26.48 -23.86 -22.83
C THR A 635 25.40 -24.82 -23.33
N MET A 636 24.55 -24.40 -24.27
CA MET A 636 23.55 -25.27 -24.88
C MET A 636 24.16 -26.47 -25.62
N SER A 637 25.27 -26.27 -26.36
CA SER A 637 25.97 -27.39 -27.01
C SER A 637 26.63 -28.35 -26.01
N ILE A 638 27.02 -27.86 -24.82
CA ILE A 638 27.53 -28.74 -23.76
C ILE A 638 26.38 -29.57 -23.19
N LEU A 639 25.26 -28.95 -22.84
CA LEU A 639 24.07 -29.65 -22.32
C LEU A 639 23.53 -30.72 -23.29
N GLU A 640 23.68 -30.53 -24.61
CA GLU A 640 23.30 -31.50 -25.62
C GLU A 640 24.21 -32.76 -25.64
N LYS A 641 25.50 -32.61 -25.32
CA LYS A 641 26.52 -33.65 -25.58
C LYS A 641 27.21 -34.18 -24.34
N LYS A 642 27.09 -33.48 -23.21
CA LYS A 642 27.84 -33.65 -21.98
C LYS A 642 26.95 -33.35 -20.79
N SER A 643 27.44 -33.65 -19.58
CA SER A 643 26.67 -33.44 -18.36
C SER A 643 26.68 -31.98 -17.91
N VAL A 644 25.65 -31.55 -17.18
CA VAL A 644 25.64 -30.26 -16.49
C VAL A 644 26.83 -30.07 -15.53
N PHE A 645 27.45 -31.16 -15.05
CA PHE A 645 28.66 -31.12 -14.23
C PHE A 645 29.94 -30.80 -15.01
N ASP A 646 29.91 -30.87 -16.35
CA ASP A 646 31.02 -30.43 -17.22
C ASP A 646 31.03 -28.91 -17.44
N LEU A 647 29.96 -28.21 -17.05
CA LEU A 647 29.88 -26.76 -17.08
C LEU A 647 30.81 -26.11 -16.05
N GLN A 648 31.29 -24.92 -16.38
CA GLN A 648 32.02 -24.06 -15.45
C GLN A 648 31.09 -23.49 -14.37
N PRO A 649 31.64 -23.08 -13.21
CA PRO A 649 30.86 -22.50 -12.12
C PRO A 649 29.97 -21.33 -12.55
N TYR A 650 30.48 -20.40 -13.37
CA TYR A 650 29.71 -19.25 -13.85
C TYR A 650 28.53 -19.66 -14.75
N GLU A 651 28.69 -20.70 -15.57
CA GLU A 651 27.60 -21.23 -16.41
C GLU A 651 26.49 -21.86 -15.54
N ARG A 652 26.86 -22.53 -14.45
CA ARG A 652 25.88 -23.09 -13.50
C ARG A 652 25.18 -22.02 -12.68
N ILE A 653 25.87 -20.95 -12.31
CA ILE A 653 25.25 -19.76 -11.72
C ILE A 653 24.22 -19.19 -12.70
N ALA A 654 24.59 -19.07 -13.98
CA ALA A 654 23.67 -18.58 -14.99
C ALA A 654 22.42 -19.48 -15.13
N LEU A 655 22.56 -20.81 -15.08
CA LEU A 655 21.42 -21.73 -15.04
C LEU A 655 20.49 -21.50 -13.84
N PHE A 656 21.06 -21.27 -12.64
CA PHE A 656 20.27 -20.90 -11.47
C PHE A 656 19.52 -19.57 -11.70
N LYS A 657 20.23 -18.54 -12.17
CA LYS A 657 19.66 -17.20 -12.40
C LYS A 657 18.49 -17.25 -13.37
N VAL A 658 18.61 -17.96 -14.49
CA VAL A 658 17.54 -18.08 -15.48
C VAL A 658 16.28 -18.70 -14.89
N VAL A 659 16.39 -19.82 -14.18
CA VAL A 659 15.19 -20.45 -13.58
C VAL A 659 14.60 -19.58 -12.47
N ILE A 660 15.45 -18.93 -11.68
CA ILE A 660 15.00 -17.98 -10.64
C ILE A 660 14.26 -16.80 -11.28
N GLN A 661 14.79 -16.19 -12.35
CA GLN A 661 14.13 -15.07 -13.02
C GLN A 661 12.82 -15.50 -13.70
N GLN A 662 12.78 -16.69 -14.30
CA GLN A 662 11.52 -17.28 -14.77
C GLN A 662 10.52 -17.43 -13.61
N LEU A 663 10.95 -17.90 -12.44
CA LEU A 663 10.08 -18.01 -11.26
C LEU A 663 9.55 -16.66 -10.78
N LEU A 664 10.42 -15.66 -10.69
CA LEU A 664 10.07 -14.29 -10.29
C LEU A 664 9.10 -13.60 -11.26
N SER A 665 8.99 -14.10 -12.50
CA SER A 665 8.03 -13.60 -13.45
C SER A 665 6.60 -14.12 -13.26
N TYR A 666 6.41 -15.27 -12.58
CA TYR A 666 5.06 -15.82 -12.35
C TYR A 666 4.27 -14.96 -11.38
N HIS A 667 2.95 -14.91 -11.60
CA HIS A 667 2.04 -14.08 -10.84
C HIS A 667 2.15 -14.33 -9.34
N LYS A 668 2.25 -15.60 -8.91
CA LYS A 668 2.32 -15.94 -7.48
C LYS A 668 3.56 -15.35 -6.78
N PHE A 669 4.72 -15.38 -7.43
CA PHE A 669 5.94 -14.81 -6.86
C PHE A 669 5.85 -13.28 -6.80
N ARG A 670 5.33 -12.66 -7.86
CA ARG A 670 5.10 -11.20 -7.92
C ARG A 670 4.14 -10.73 -6.84
N SER A 671 2.98 -11.38 -6.69
CA SER A 671 1.99 -11.01 -5.67
C SER A 671 2.56 -11.11 -4.26
N THR A 672 3.35 -12.15 -3.98
CA THR A 672 4.00 -12.30 -2.66
C THR A 672 5.04 -11.20 -2.42
N SER A 673 5.79 -10.80 -3.43
CA SER A 673 6.69 -9.63 -3.33
C SER A 673 5.90 -8.34 -3.07
N ASP A 674 4.82 -8.11 -3.80
CA ASP A 674 3.98 -6.92 -3.65
C ASP A 674 3.35 -6.85 -2.24
N GLU A 675 2.80 -7.96 -1.74
CA GLU A 675 2.24 -8.07 -0.38
C GLU A 675 3.27 -7.74 0.70
N ARG A 676 4.52 -8.21 0.54
CA ARG A 676 5.61 -7.92 1.48
C ARG A 676 6.07 -6.47 1.40
N ILE A 677 6.15 -5.89 0.19
CA ILE A 677 6.47 -4.47 0.00
C ILE A 677 5.42 -3.61 0.71
N ILE A 678 4.13 -3.91 0.53
CA ILE A 678 3.04 -3.21 1.21
C ILE A 678 3.17 -3.35 2.73
N SER A 679 3.37 -4.57 3.22
CA SER A 679 3.56 -4.84 4.65
C SER A 679 4.74 -4.06 5.24
N LEU A 680 5.85 -3.98 4.49
CA LEU A 680 7.03 -3.22 4.88
C LEU A 680 6.74 -1.71 4.93
N LEU A 681 5.98 -1.17 3.97
CA LEU A 681 5.56 0.24 3.98
C LEU A 681 4.69 0.55 5.21
N ASP A 682 3.76 -0.34 5.55
CA ASP A 682 2.89 -0.20 6.72
C ASP A 682 3.69 -0.22 8.02
N VAL A 683 4.60 -1.18 8.20
CA VAL A 683 5.46 -1.25 9.40
C VAL A 683 6.41 -0.04 9.48
N ARG A 684 6.95 0.45 8.35
CA ARG A 684 7.74 1.69 8.33
C ARG A 684 6.91 2.91 8.71
N LYS A 685 5.65 2.98 8.30
CA LYS A 685 4.72 4.04 8.70
C LYS A 685 4.43 3.96 10.19
N GLU A 686 4.23 2.77 10.74
CA GLU A 686 4.06 2.55 12.18
C GLU A 686 5.30 2.99 12.97
N LEU A 687 6.51 2.60 12.52
CA LEU A 687 7.78 3.05 13.11
C LEU A 687 7.90 4.58 13.12
N LYS A 688 7.54 5.23 12.00
CA LYS A 688 7.54 6.70 11.90
C LYS A 688 6.53 7.32 12.88
N ASN A 689 5.33 6.74 12.99
CA ASN A 689 4.31 7.22 13.93
C ASN A 689 4.76 7.07 15.38
N LEU A 690 5.40 5.96 15.73
CA LEU A 690 5.95 5.72 17.07
C LEU A 690 7.05 6.74 17.41
N ARG A 691 7.98 7.00 16.49
CA ARG A 691 9.03 8.02 16.67
C ARG A 691 8.45 9.42 16.84
N ASN A 692 7.42 9.76 16.05
CA ASN A 692 6.73 11.05 16.18
C ASN A 692 5.97 11.16 17.52
N PHE A 693 5.33 10.07 17.96
CA PHE A 693 4.68 9.99 19.26
C PHE A 693 5.68 10.20 20.39
N ASP A 694 6.82 9.50 20.37
CA ASP A 694 7.85 9.64 21.40
C ASP A 694 8.43 11.07 21.43
N ALA A 695 8.69 11.67 20.27
CA ALA A 695 9.15 13.06 20.18
C ALA A 695 8.13 14.07 20.72
N ALA A 696 6.82 13.82 20.51
CA ALA A 696 5.75 14.64 21.05
C ALA A 696 5.65 14.51 22.58
N GLN A 697 5.75 13.28 23.11
CA GLN A 697 5.77 13.01 24.54
C GLN A 697 7.01 13.62 25.23
N GLU A 698 8.17 13.57 24.57
CA GLU A 698 9.40 14.21 25.04
C GLU A 698 9.28 15.74 25.09
N LYS A 699 8.54 16.33 24.16
CA LYS A 699 8.26 17.77 24.16
C LYS A 699 7.32 18.12 25.33
N GLU A 700 6.23 17.37 25.49
CA GLU A 700 5.26 17.57 26.59
C GLU A 700 5.90 17.42 27.97
N ALA A 701 6.73 16.38 28.16
CA ALA A 701 7.45 16.14 29.40
C ALA A 701 8.42 17.29 29.73
N ARG A 702 9.15 17.80 28.73
CA ARG A 702 10.06 18.95 28.91
C ARG A 702 9.32 20.24 29.23
N GLU A 703 8.23 20.52 28.53
CA GLU A 703 7.39 21.70 28.80
C GLU A 703 6.83 21.64 30.22
N ALA A 704 6.30 20.49 30.63
CA ALA A 704 5.82 20.29 31.99
C ALA A 704 6.94 20.45 33.04
N SER A 705 8.12 19.85 32.82
CA SER A 705 9.27 19.97 33.74
C SER A 705 9.72 21.42 33.90
N LEU A 706 9.82 22.18 32.80
CA LEU A 706 10.21 23.59 32.83
C LEU A 706 9.21 24.47 33.59
N VAL A 707 7.92 24.19 33.46
CA VAL A 707 6.88 24.88 34.25
C VAL A 707 7.08 24.59 35.74
N ARG A 708 7.36 23.33 36.12
CA ARG A 708 7.61 22.96 37.53
C ARG A 708 8.87 23.56 38.11
N GLU A 709 9.95 23.58 37.34
CA GLU A 709 11.20 24.24 37.74
C GLU A 709 10.97 25.74 37.97
N TYR A 710 10.25 26.41 37.06
CA TYR A 710 9.90 27.82 37.23
C TYR A 710 9.01 28.09 38.45
N GLU A 711 8.00 27.25 38.71
CA GLU A 711 7.16 27.34 39.91
C GLU A 711 8.00 27.20 41.19
N ALA A 712 8.95 26.26 41.21
CA ALA A 712 9.85 26.03 42.34
C ALA A 712 10.81 27.22 42.58
N GLU A 713 11.42 27.77 41.53
CA GLU A 713 12.27 28.96 41.60
C GLU A 713 11.50 30.18 42.14
N GLN A 714 10.27 30.41 41.66
CA GLN A 714 9.44 31.53 42.13
C GLN A 714 9.03 31.38 43.59
N LEU A 715 8.77 30.15 44.06
CA LEU A 715 8.50 29.87 45.47
C LEU A 715 9.74 30.10 46.36
N GLU A 716 10.94 29.80 45.86
CA GLU A 716 12.20 30.06 46.57
C GLU A 716 12.48 31.56 46.69
N GLU A 717 12.21 32.35 45.63
CA GLU A 717 12.47 33.80 45.61
C GLU A 717 11.44 34.63 46.37
N LEU A 718 10.13 34.33 46.24
CA LEU A 718 9.03 35.17 46.74
C LEU A 718 8.32 34.57 47.97
N GLY A 719 8.72 33.37 48.41
CA GLY A 719 8.09 32.64 49.50
C GLY A 719 6.68 32.15 49.15
N GLU A 720 5.95 31.63 50.15
CA GLU A 720 4.63 30.99 49.94
C GLU A 720 3.55 31.93 49.37
N ALA A 721 3.78 33.25 49.38
CA ALA A 721 2.87 34.25 48.80
C ALA A 721 2.72 34.12 47.27
N ALA A 722 3.75 33.68 46.55
CA ALA A 722 3.70 33.48 45.10
C ALA A 722 2.83 32.29 44.67
N ARG A 723 2.48 31.40 45.61
CA ARG A 723 1.68 30.20 45.32
C ARG A 723 0.24 30.52 44.87
N ALA A 724 -0.26 31.70 45.22
CA ALA A 724 -1.59 32.16 44.83
C ALA A 724 -1.69 32.59 43.36
N ASP A 725 -0.55 32.93 42.74
CA ASP A 725 -0.49 33.43 41.35
C ASP A 725 -0.32 32.32 40.31
N PHE A 726 -0.01 31.09 40.72
CA PHE A 726 0.07 29.95 39.81
C PHE A 726 -1.31 29.42 39.41
N VAL A 727 -1.40 28.92 38.18
CA VAL A 727 -2.60 28.21 37.70
C VAL A 727 -2.83 26.98 38.57
N LYS A 728 -4.07 26.81 39.07
CA LYS A 728 -4.44 25.64 39.87
C LYS A 728 -4.10 24.35 39.12
N LYS A 729 -3.29 23.50 39.74
CA LYS A 729 -2.92 22.17 39.24
C LYS A 729 -4.17 21.38 38.88
N GLU A 730 -4.21 20.82 37.67
CA GLU A 730 -5.24 19.87 37.28
C GLU A 730 -5.16 18.63 38.17
N GLU A 731 -6.31 18.14 38.62
CA GLU A 731 -6.35 16.93 39.45
C GLU A 731 -5.81 15.73 38.65
N PRO A 732 -4.92 14.92 39.25
CA PRO A 732 -4.30 13.82 38.53
C PRO A 732 -5.36 12.79 38.14
N SER A 733 -5.36 12.41 36.87
CA SER A 733 -6.27 11.39 36.36
C SER A 733 -6.02 10.03 37.04
N LYS A 734 -6.98 9.11 36.96
CA LYS A 734 -6.80 7.73 37.46
C LYS A 734 -5.58 7.05 36.81
N GLU A 735 -5.35 7.28 35.52
CA GLU A 735 -4.21 6.75 34.77
C GLU A 735 -2.88 7.30 35.31
N THR A 736 -2.82 8.62 35.55
CA THR A 736 -1.65 9.32 36.13
C THR A 736 -1.34 8.83 37.54
N ILE A 737 -2.36 8.64 38.38
CA ILE A 737 -2.20 8.12 39.76
C ILE A 737 -1.60 6.71 39.72
N THR A 738 -2.04 5.84 38.80
CA THR A 738 -1.50 4.49 38.64
C THR A 738 -0.01 4.52 38.27
N LEU A 739 0.39 5.40 37.34
CA LEU A 739 1.80 5.59 36.97
C LEU A 739 2.66 6.10 38.13
N ILE A 740 2.18 7.12 38.85
CA ILE A 740 2.89 7.69 40.00
C ILE A 740 3.10 6.62 41.10
N ASN A 741 2.05 5.85 41.41
CA ASN A 741 2.12 4.79 42.42
C ASN A 741 3.10 3.67 42.03
N PHE A 742 3.16 3.34 40.73
CA PHE A 742 4.12 2.37 40.20
C PHE A 742 5.57 2.85 40.38
N VAL A 743 5.84 4.11 40.02
CA VAL A 743 7.17 4.72 40.05
C VAL A 743 7.68 5.04 41.47
N LYS A 744 6.79 5.34 42.41
CA LYS A 744 7.15 5.67 43.82
C LYS A 744 7.47 4.45 44.69
N GLY A 745 7.36 3.22 44.19
CA GLY A 745 7.86 2.03 44.88
C GLY A 745 6.90 1.41 45.91
N GLY A 746 5.58 1.44 45.67
CA GLY A 746 4.62 0.81 46.58
C GLY A 746 4.39 -0.68 46.31
N ASN A 747 4.58 -1.54 47.32
CA ASN A 747 4.21 -2.96 47.34
C ASN A 747 2.85 -3.24 46.64
N PHE A 748 2.92 -3.93 45.50
CA PHE A 748 1.73 -4.43 44.82
C PHE A 748 1.38 -5.84 45.33
N VAL A 749 0.30 -5.95 46.11
CA VAL A 749 -0.33 -7.24 46.46
C VAL A 749 -1.25 -7.65 45.30
N GLY A 750 -0.78 -8.55 44.41
CA GLY A 750 -1.56 -9.07 43.26
C GLY A 750 -0.71 -9.57 42.09
N ARG A 751 -1.33 -10.25 41.11
CA ARG A 751 -0.67 -10.83 39.90
C ARG A 751 0.10 -9.75 39.12
N ARG A 752 1.44 -9.80 39.21
CA ARG A 752 2.38 -8.80 38.69
C ARG A 752 2.24 -8.53 37.18
N ASP A 753 1.91 -9.56 36.39
CA ASP A 753 1.91 -9.49 34.92
C ASP A 753 0.73 -8.73 34.31
N GLU A 754 -0.44 -8.75 34.97
CA GLU A 754 -1.64 -8.09 34.46
C GLU A 754 -1.56 -6.57 34.64
N ARG A 755 -0.96 -6.12 35.75
CA ARG A 755 -0.74 -4.70 36.02
C ARG A 755 0.42 -4.11 35.23
N LEU A 756 1.43 -4.92 34.88
CA LEU A 756 2.50 -4.49 33.96
C LEU A 756 1.93 -4.16 32.57
N ARG A 757 1.01 -4.99 32.06
CA ARG A 757 0.31 -4.73 30.79
C ARG A 757 -0.57 -3.49 30.84
N GLU A 758 -1.24 -3.25 31.97
CA GLU A 758 -2.04 -2.04 32.18
C GLU A 758 -1.16 -0.78 32.18
N VAL A 759 -0.02 -0.79 32.89
CA VAL A 759 0.95 0.31 32.89
C VAL A 759 1.51 0.55 31.48
N GLU A 760 1.88 -0.51 30.77
CA GLU A 760 2.37 -0.42 29.39
C GLU A 760 1.33 0.19 28.45
N GLN A 761 0.06 -0.22 28.54
CA GLN A 761 -1.02 0.39 27.76
C GLN A 761 -1.18 1.89 28.05
N ILE A 762 -1.11 2.29 29.33
CA ILE A 762 -1.21 3.71 29.70
C ILE A 762 -0.03 4.49 29.11
N LEU A 763 1.20 3.98 29.24
CA LEU A 763 2.41 4.63 28.70
C LEU A 763 2.34 4.82 27.18
N MET A 764 1.82 3.82 26.44
CA MET A 764 1.73 3.83 24.98
C MET A 764 0.53 4.62 24.44
N LYS A 765 -0.48 4.92 25.28
CA LYS A 765 -1.63 5.76 24.93
C LYS A 765 -1.30 7.26 25.00
N GLY A 766 -0.30 7.63 25.80
CA GLY A 766 0.13 9.01 26.05
C GLY A 766 -0.02 9.40 27.52
N VAL A 767 0.96 10.12 28.05
CA VAL A 767 1.06 10.48 29.47
C VAL A 767 0.87 11.98 29.63
N SER A 768 -0.10 12.37 30.47
CA SER A 768 -0.34 13.78 30.81
C SER A 768 0.69 14.29 31.83
N TYR A 769 1.85 14.75 31.35
CA TYR A 769 2.94 15.20 32.22
C TYR A 769 2.60 16.44 33.06
N ALA A 770 1.65 17.26 32.60
CA ALA A 770 1.20 18.45 33.33
C ALA A 770 0.63 18.15 34.73
N GLN A 771 0.16 16.94 35.00
CA GLN A 771 -0.45 16.53 36.26
C GLN A 771 0.56 16.05 37.32
N MET A 772 1.84 15.92 36.96
CA MET A 772 2.89 15.30 37.78
C MET A 772 3.88 16.34 38.34
N GLU A 773 4.59 15.96 39.41
CA GLU A 773 5.73 16.73 39.94
C GLU A 773 7.02 16.48 39.14
N ALA A 774 8.01 17.38 39.22
CA ALA A 774 9.25 17.29 38.42
C ALA A 774 9.98 15.93 38.57
N ASP A 775 10.11 15.42 39.79
CA ASP A 775 10.74 14.11 40.06
C ASP A 775 9.93 12.93 39.49
N GLU A 776 8.60 13.06 39.45
CA GLU A 776 7.69 12.06 38.91
C GLU A 776 7.76 12.05 37.38
N ILE A 777 7.74 13.24 36.75
CA ILE A 777 7.88 13.43 35.31
C ILE A 777 9.15 12.72 34.82
N LYS A 778 10.30 12.97 35.46
CA LYS A 778 11.59 12.39 35.07
C LYS A 778 11.57 10.86 35.10
N LYS A 779 10.99 10.27 36.16
CA LYS A 779 10.95 8.81 36.33
C LYS A 779 9.92 8.14 35.41
N VAL A 780 8.73 8.72 35.28
CA VAL A 780 7.68 8.21 34.36
C VAL A 780 8.13 8.32 32.92
N ARG A 781 8.79 9.42 32.53
CA ARG A 781 9.34 9.57 31.19
C ARG A 781 10.45 8.58 30.91
N SER A 782 11.36 8.35 31.85
CA SER A 782 12.39 7.30 31.72
C SER A 782 11.78 5.92 31.46
N LEU A 783 10.68 5.59 32.15
CA LEU A 783 9.96 4.33 31.94
C LEU A 783 9.26 4.29 30.57
N GLN A 784 8.65 5.40 30.14
CA GLN A 784 8.02 5.49 28.82
C GLN A 784 9.06 5.31 27.68
N VAL A 785 10.26 5.89 27.82
CA VAL A 785 11.35 5.72 26.85
C VAL A 785 11.77 4.25 26.74
N GLU A 786 11.86 3.54 27.86
CA GLU A 786 12.21 2.10 27.86
C GLU A 786 11.20 1.28 27.05
N HIS A 787 9.90 1.49 27.26
CA HIS A 787 8.86 0.77 26.53
C HIS A 787 8.77 1.18 25.06
N THR A 788 8.88 2.47 24.75
CA THR A 788 8.85 2.96 23.34
C THR A 788 10.06 2.49 22.56
N THR A 789 11.26 2.47 23.15
CA THR A 789 12.47 1.92 22.52
C THR A 789 12.39 0.40 22.34
N ALA A 790 11.78 -0.33 23.28
CA ALA A 790 11.49 -1.75 23.10
C ALA A 790 10.55 -2.00 21.91
N ALA A 791 9.45 -1.25 21.83
CA ALA A 791 8.51 -1.30 20.71
C ALA A 791 9.17 -0.92 19.37
N GLU A 792 10.04 0.10 19.37
CA GLU A 792 10.81 0.49 18.18
C GLU A 792 11.73 -0.64 17.71
N ASN A 793 12.45 -1.29 18.63
CA ASN A 793 13.30 -2.43 18.32
C ASN A 793 12.50 -3.61 17.76
N ASP A 794 11.30 -3.86 18.24
CA ASP A 794 10.44 -4.93 17.74
C ASP A 794 9.92 -4.63 16.33
N LEU A 795 9.53 -3.37 16.04
CA LEU A 795 9.20 -2.94 14.68
C LEU A 795 10.41 -3.04 13.74
N LEU A 796 11.61 -2.66 14.19
CA LEU A 796 12.84 -2.81 13.40
C LEU A 796 13.14 -4.28 13.09
N LYS A 797 13.01 -5.19 14.07
CA LYS A 797 13.16 -6.64 13.85
C LYS A 797 12.14 -7.15 12.84
N LEU A 798 10.90 -6.66 12.90
CA LEU A 798 9.86 -7.02 11.95
C LEU A 798 10.22 -6.54 10.53
N ILE A 799 10.71 -5.32 10.38
CA ILE A 799 11.20 -4.79 9.09
C ILE A 799 12.31 -5.70 8.54
N TYR A 800 13.31 -6.03 9.35
CA TYR A 800 14.41 -6.92 8.94
C TYR A 800 13.98 -8.35 8.61
N LYS A 801 12.80 -8.78 9.06
CA LYS A 801 12.25 -10.11 8.76
C LYS A 801 11.40 -10.11 7.48
N ILE A 802 10.76 -8.98 7.17
CA ILE A 802 9.95 -8.82 5.95
C ILE A 802 10.87 -8.54 4.74
N GLN A 803 11.94 -7.77 4.96
CA GLN A 803 13.07 -7.66 4.05
C GLN A 803 13.78 -9.01 3.93
#